data_AF-A0A6N7VAN3-F1
#
_entry.id   AF-A0A6N7VAN3-F1
#
_cell.length_a   1.000
_cell.length_b   1.000
_cell.length_c   1.000
_cell.angle_alpha   90.00
_cell.angle_beta   90.00
_cell.angle_gamma   90.00
#
_symmetry.space_group_name_H-M   'P 1'
#
loop_
_entity.id
_entity.type
_entity.pdbx_description
1 polymer ?
#
loop_
_entity_poly.entity_id
_entity_poly.type
_entity_poly.pdbx_seq_one_letter_code
_entity_poly.pdbx_strand_id
1 'polypeptide(L)'
;MKRELEKSLKRYLKRKVRITLGFVTAFAIMGNVGLASEAIEGSLDWSMEKAKEWTEGYDGSNKIKEITGDRVSISEAGEIKLDGTVLVTVPQTNISNKVLTNINNTADLLDKHINGNTELVIGNDADGKELAGYNEGLELKNNEEEKIYVNEGKLNKTQSAMAGAIIINHGEISFNEDKGQNIEKNGIGYNYGIISNTGSHGQNILGIGYNYGIISNGKVSGQTISGIGYNYGLINNKGNYGQYISGVGYNYGIISNGENSGQYILNNGIGYNYGLINNKKDNGQYIFGIGYNYGIISNGGDNGQNISGVGYNYGVISKASGDGQYVSSANGTGYNYGIILALKGIGQEIKGTGYNYGIISGNYGQHISGVGYNYGVINSGTASGQYILNNGVGYNFGIINAEGVAISNYGTGTAYNYGVVKNTTGAVFNGKVDNYGIVIYTTANQGALGTGTNKGVVLDSTYTLVSGKNDGVIELSSTGNISGDNDKTYYTKDNTIDFSQDLTGNVLTAVITGDDVAYNYNGSDELVLNDSVVTGYFTDGGKGTLLNVSNDLVLVNSTINAVTDIENRDNVTAVKLDGGTLTQVGESQIVGKIEGQGDVEYVASQSKEQSIGIDGELTIRNATNEESTQYSITNNKTDISFLNLEADKLTLDFTVEDSKNVNKVVLGDNVVIGEATTTTPVIDGSSSTEKIDLTINDITGIHGDITLGNNDDTLTIAKNYAYDGVIDLDNGTNDILNLSHSDEGTTHVKNEENTFNYKVHNVEEINLTGGHWHIDNTKTEITGDKVNLNISGELHVEVNSLGAGKGVETSMDGVGKDVNDFTVSAGEGIKFVVGDNFNALEPSYSFETEYKLGADTEIKGAVIFDTSASTVTEDSVGHINIRVKEADELGLGDYAAIYDTVIKNLSENDALRNAINYQDGGQFQDMIKNTDFQTSAFYTTGYAVTKDVTDMYMDTVESFGRKAGAGEWLAFGKYLSSDT
;
A
#
# COMPACT_ATOMS: atom_id res chain seq x y z
N MET A 1 59.17 -16.43 32.77
CA MET A 1 57.79 -16.40 33.30
C MET A 1 57.04 -15.13 32.89
N LYS A 2 57.49 -13.92 33.27
CA LYS A 2 56.83 -12.63 32.92
C LYS A 2 56.59 -12.42 31.41
N ARG A 3 57.58 -12.73 30.57
CA ARG A 3 57.54 -12.57 29.10
C ARG A 3 56.62 -13.56 28.36
N GLU A 4 56.39 -14.74 28.95
CA GLU A 4 55.47 -15.76 28.39
C GLU A 4 54.03 -15.50 28.85
N LEU A 5 53.83 -14.99 30.07
CA LEU A 5 52.52 -14.55 30.56
C LEU A 5 51.97 -13.38 29.72
N GLU A 6 52.84 -12.43 29.36
CA GLU A 6 52.48 -11.27 28.54
C GLU A 6 52.08 -11.63 27.10
N LYS A 7 52.77 -12.62 26.50
CA LYS A 7 52.40 -13.17 25.19
C LYS A 7 51.07 -13.93 25.23
N SER A 8 50.84 -14.71 26.29
CA SER A 8 49.59 -15.44 26.49
C SER A 8 48.41 -14.50 26.70
N LEU A 9 48.60 -13.43 27.47
CA LEU A 9 47.58 -12.40 27.73
C LEU A 9 47.23 -11.61 26.46
N LYS A 10 48.23 -11.21 25.66
CA LYS A 10 48.00 -10.54 24.35
C LYS A 10 47.24 -11.42 23.37
N ARG A 11 47.50 -12.74 23.34
CA ARG A 11 46.74 -13.68 22.50
C ARG A 11 45.31 -13.88 22.98
N TYR A 12 45.11 -13.97 24.30
CA TYR A 12 43.80 -14.15 24.91
C TYR A 12 42.90 -12.92 24.67
N LEU A 13 43.43 -11.71 24.86
CA LEU A 13 42.71 -10.46 24.62
C LEU A 13 42.37 -10.24 23.13
N LYS A 14 43.30 -10.53 22.21
CA LYS A 14 43.02 -10.45 20.76
C LYS A 14 41.92 -11.41 20.30
N ARG A 15 41.81 -12.59 20.91
CA ARG A 15 40.75 -13.56 20.58
C ARG A 15 39.39 -13.13 21.13
N LYS A 16 39.32 -12.59 22.35
CA LYS A 16 38.07 -12.09 22.95
C LYS A 16 37.52 -10.87 22.19
N VAL A 17 38.36 -9.90 21.81
CA VAL A 17 37.93 -8.71 21.05
C VAL A 17 37.37 -9.08 19.67
N ARG A 18 37.97 -10.04 18.96
CA ARG A 18 37.44 -10.51 17.66
C ARG A 18 36.09 -11.23 17.77
N ILE A 19 35.89 -12.04 18.81
CA ILE A 19 34.64 -12.78 19.02
C ILE A 19 33.52 -11.83 19.46
N THR A 20 33.82 -10.83 20.27
CA THR A 20 32.83 -9.83 20.71
C THR A 20 32.46 -8.84 19.60
N LEU A 21 33.39 -8.42 18.74
CA LEU A 21 33.05 -7.60 17.56
C LEU A 21 32.15 -8.36 16.58
N GLY A 22 32.49 -9.61 16.24
CA GLY A 22 31.66 -10.42 15.33
C GLY A 22 30.27 -10.74 15.87
N PHE A 23 30.13 -10.88 17.20
CA PHE A 23 28.84 -11.15 17.85
C PHE A 23 27.94 -9.90 17.94
N VAL A 24 28.52 -8.71 18.15
CA VAL A 24 27.77 -7.44 18.20
C VAL A 24 27.35 -6.98 16.80
N THR A 25 28.19 -7.20 15.78
CA THR A 25 27.84 -6.89 14.38
C THR A 25 26.76 -7.82 13.83
N ALA A 26 26.78 -9.12 14.17
CA ALA A 26 25.73 -10.05 13.76
C ALA A 26 24.37 -9.79 14.46
N PHE A 27 24.38 -9.40 15.74
CA PHE A 27 23.15 -9.08 16.48
C PHE A 27 22.51 -7.75 16.07
N ALA A 28 23.30 -6.75 15.67
CA ALA A 28 22.78 -5.47 15.16
C ALA A 28 22.14 -5.60 13.76
N ILE A 29 22.44 -6.68 13.03
CA ILE A 29 21.95 -6.90 11.65
C ILE A 29 20.75 -7.87 11.63
N MET A 30 20.78 -8.93 12.44
CA MET A 30 19.67 -9.90 12.51
C MET A 30 18.39 -9.35 13.16
N GLY A 31 18.46 -8.22 13.87
CA GLY A 31 17.29 -7.57 14.49
C GLY A 31 16.33 -6.88 13.50
N ASN A 32 16.75 -6.66 12.25
CA ASN A 32 15.98 -5.89 11.25
C ASN A 32 15.36 -6.73 10.11
N VAL A 33 15.46 -8.07 10.14
CA VAL A 33 15.05 -8.94 9.01
C VAL A 33 13.93 -9.92 9.38
N GLY A 34 13.16 -9.61 10.43
CA GLY A 34 12.02 -10.41 10.83
C GLY A 34 10.71 -9.74 10.41
N LEU A 35 10.04 -10.27 9.39
CA LEU A 35 8.65 -10.74 9.42
C LEU A 35 8.11 -10.84 7.99
N ALA A 36 7.86 -12.08 7.56
CA ALA A 36 7.21 -12.43 6.30
C ALA A 36 5.69 -12.60 6.51
N SER A 37 4.95 -12.19 5.47
CA SER A 37 3.69 -12.75 4.94
C SER A 37 2.49 -12.93 5.89
N GLU A 38 1.46 -12.10 5.72
CA GLU A 38 0.06 -12.44 6.07
C GLU A 38 -0.96 -11.73 5.14
N ALA A 39 -1.94 -12.50 4.67
CA ALA A 39 -3.21 -12.17 3.99
C ALA A 39 -3.16 -11.52 2.59
N ILE A 40 -3.96 -12.06 1.65
CA ILE A 40 -4.31 -11.42 0.37
C ILE A 40 -5.20 -10.23 0.72
N GLU A 41 -4.58 -9.07 0.97
CA GLU A 41 -5.30 -7.82 1.17
C GLU A 41 -6.08 -7.46 -0.11
N GLY A 42 -7.21 -6.79 0.06
CA GLY A 42 -7.85 -5.97 -0.97
C GLY A 42 -8.96 -6.57 -1.84
N SER A 43 -9.31 -7.87 -1.72
CA SER A 43 -10.59 -8.38 -2.27
C SER A 43 -11.79 -7.52 -1.81
N LEU A 44 -12.90 -7.48 -2.54
CA LEU A 44 -14.08 -6.70 -2.10
C LEU A 44 -14.59 -7.25 -0.76
N ASP A 45 -14.58 -8.57 -0.62
CA ASP A 45 -14.95 -9.26 0.63
C ASP A 45 -13.96 -8.93 1.75
N TRP A 46 -12.64 -8.96 1.48
CA TRP A 46 -11.62 -8.51 2.42
C TRP A 46 -11.83 -7.05 2.82
N SER A 47 -12.10 -6.17 1.86
CA SER A 47 -12.30 -4.73 2.07
C SER A 47 -13.52 -4.47 2.96
N MET A 48 -14.59 -5.21 2.74
CA MET A 48 -15.79 -5.17 3.57
C MET A 48 -15.56 -5.78 4.94
N GLU A 49 -14.85 -6.89 5.05
CA GLU A 49 -14.48 -7.52 6.32
C GLU A 49 -13.62 -6.57 7.15
N LYS A 50 -12.61 -5.93 6.54
CA LYS A 50 -11.80 -4.91 7.19
C LYS A 50 -12.62 -3.71 7.62
N ALA A 51 -13.52 -3.21 6.77
CA ALA A 51 -14.41 -2.14 7.19
C ALA A 51 -15.28 -2.55 8.39
N LYS A 52 -15.79 -3.78 8.41
CA LYS A 52 -16.56 -4.33 9.53
C LYS A 52 -15.73 -4.39 10.81
N GLU A 53 -14.51 -4.95 10.77
CA GLU A 53 -13.60 -4.98 11.92
C GLU A 53 -13.36 -3.58 12.52
N TRP A 54 -13.19 -2.57 11.67
CA TRP A 54 -12.83 -1.22 12.08
C TRP A 54 -14.02 -0.32 12.45
N THR A 55 -15.23 -0.73 12.07
CA THR A 55 -16.49 -0.03 12.42
C THR A 55 -17.26 -0.73 13.55
N GLU A 56 -16.89 -1.96 13.90
CA GLU A 56 -17.56 -2.74 14.96
C GLU A 56 -17.59 -1.99 16.29
N GLY A 57 -18.77 -1.98 16.92
CA GLY A 57 -19.01 -1.32 18.21
C GLY A 57 -19.05 0.20 18.14
N TYR A 58 -19.00 0.82 16.95
CA TYR A 58 -19.02 2.26 16.81
C TYR A 58 -20.23 2.88 17.52
N ASP A 59 -21.45 2.40 17.31
CA ASP A 59 -22.66 2.89 17.99
C ASP A 59 -22.82 2.42 19.46
N GLY A 60 -21.82 1.72 19.99
CA GLY A 60 -21.80 1.21 21.36
C GLY A 60 -21.51 2.27 22.42
N SER A 61 -21.63 1.87 23.70
CA SER A 61 -21.31 2.72 24.86
C SER A 61 -19.82 2.80 25.16
N ASN A 62 -18.96 2.64 24.16
CA ASN A 62 -17.52 2.63 24.27
C ASN A 62 -17.01 3.96 24.82
N LYS A 63 -16.20 3.90 25.88
CA LYS A 63 -15.66 5.05 26.61
C LYS A 63 -14.16 4.93 26.77
N ILE A 64 -13.47 6.05 26.56
CA ILE A 64 -12.03 6.15 26.73
C ILE A 64 -11.69 6.12 28.22
N LYS A 65 -10.55 5.53 28.55
CA LYS A 65 -10.04 5.44 29.92
C LYS A 65 -9.81 6.83 30.53
N GLU A 66 -10.30 7.02 31.76
CA GLU A 66 -10.00 8.21 32.57
C GLU A 66 -8.62 8.09 33.22
N ILE A 67 -7.90 9.21 33.29
CA ILE A 67 -6.57 9.29 33.92
C ILE A 67 -6.54 10.48 34.87
N THR A 68 -6.18 10.22 36.13
CA THR A 68 -5.96 11.25 37.15
C THR A 68 -4.47 11.41 37.41
N GLY A 69 -3.82 12.31 36.69
CA GLY A 69 -2.40 12.63 36.88
C GLY A 69 -2.13 14.13 36.99
N ASP A 70 -0.98 14.47 37.59
CA ASP A 70 -0.59 15.85 37.89
C ASP A 70 -0.22 16.63 36.62
N ARG A 71 0.40 15.96 35.63
CA ARG A 71 0.79 16.58 34.35
C ARG A 71 -0.22 16.29 33.26
N VAL A 72 -0.51 15.02 33.00
CA VAL A 72 -1.54 14.61 32.04
C VAL A 72 -2.75 14.05 32.79
N SER A 73 -3.94 14.49 32.38
CA SER A 73 -5.20 13.92 32.85
C SER A 73 -6.20 13.78 31.71
N ILE A 74 -7.05 12.75 31.81
CA ILE A 74 -8.19 12.53 30.93
C ILE A 74 -9.45 12.50 31.79
N SER A 75 -10.36 13.45 31.55
CA SER A 75 -11.60 13.56 32.32
C SER A 75 -12.69 12.62 31.81
N GLU A 76 -13.75 12.43 32.62
CA GLU A 76 -14.99 11.72 32.23
C GLU A 76 -15.64 12.30 30.96
N ALA A 77 -15.39 13.59 30.65
CA ALA A 77 -15.87 14.25 29.44
C ALA A 77 -14.94 14.07 28.22
N GLY A 78 -13.85 13.32 28.36
CA GLY A 78 -12.85 13.12 27.31
C GLY A 78 -11.90 14.29 27.09
N GLU A 79 -11.74 15.19 28.07
CA GLU A 79 -10.76 16.27 27.95
C GLU A 79 -9.37 15.74 28.30
N ILE A 80 -8.46 15.73 27.33
CA ILE A 80 -7.04 15.45 27.56
C ILE A 80 -6.34 16.77 27.90
N LYS A 81 -5.82 16.87 29.12
CA LYS A 81 -5.17 18.06 29.67
C LYS A 81 -3.68 17.82 29.84
N LEU A 82 -2.88 18.84 29.57
CA LEU A 82 -1.46 18.92 29.94
C LEU A 82 -1.24 20.12 30.86
N ASP A 83 -0.67 19.87 32.03
CA ASP A 83 -0.41 20.84 33.10
C ASP A 83 -1.66 21.71 33.40
N GLY A 84 -2.82 21.06 33.47
CA GLY A 84 -4.14 21.67 33.70
C GLY A 84 -4.80 22.35 32.50
N THR A 85 -4.10 22.46 31.35
CA THR A 85 -4.63 23.07 30.13
C THR A 85 -5.21 22.02 29.20
N VAL A 86 -6.46 22.19 28.75
CA VAL A 86 -7.08 21.29 27.75
C VAL A 86 -6.34 21.39 26.42
N LEU A 87 -5.82 20.27 25.94
CA LEU A 87 -5.22 20.16 24.61
C LEU A 87 -6.27 19.78 23.56
N VAL A 88 -6.99 18.70 23.83
CA VAL A 88 -8.01 18.14 22.94
C VAL A 88 -9.18 17.58 23.76
N THR A 89 -10.36 17.61 23.17
CA THR A 89 -11.53 16.88 23.68
C THR A 89 -11.85 15.77 22.69
N VAL A 90 -11.78 14.53 23.16
CA VAL A 90 -12.11 13.34 22.37
C VAL A 90 -13.55 12.91 22.64
N PRO A 91 -14.26 12.33 21.65
CA PRO A 91 -15.59 11.77 21.86
C PRO A 91 -15.60 10.76 23.02
N GLN A 92 -16.72 10.64 23.73
CA GLN A 92 -16.91 9.67 24.82
C GLN A 92 -17.91 8.56 24.49
N THR A 93 -18.42 8.59 23.26
CA THR A 93 -19.30 7.59 22.66
C THR A 93 -19.00 7.61 21.16
N ASN A 94 -19.57 6.69 20.39
CA ASN A 94 -19.36 6.65 18.94
C ASN A 94 -17.89 6.33 18.58
N ILE A 95 -17.33 5.29 19.21
CA ILE A 95 -15.95 4.85 19.01
C ILE A 95 -15.96 3.33 18.80
N SER A 96 -15.41 2.87 17.67
CA SER A 96 -15.30 1.44 17.41
C SER A 96 -14.29 0.74 18.31
N ASN A 97 -14.43 -0.57 18.47
CA ASN A 97 -13.62 -1.36 19.41
C ASN A 97 -12.10 -1.25 19.14
N LYS A 98 -11.70 -1.37 17.87
CA LYS A 98 -10.29 -1.26 17.45
C LYS A 98 -9.73 0.15 17.70
N VAL A 99 -10.50 1.19 17.36
CA VAL A 99 -10.08 2.58 17.59
C VAL A 99 -10.00 2.90 19.09
N LEU A 100 -10.95 2.39 19.89
CA LEU A 100 -10.92 2.53 21.35
C LEU A 100 -9.64 1.92 21.94
N THR A 101 -9.25 0.73 21.47
CA THR A 101 -8.02 0.05 21.90
C THR A 101 -6.81 0.93 21.65
N ASN A 102 -6.68 1.48 20.43
CA ASN A 102 -5.58 2.37 20.07
C ASN A 102 -5.56 3.68 20.90
N ILE A 103 -6.74 4.27 21.17
CA ILE A 103 -6.83 5.49 21.99
C ILE A 103 -6.52 5.20 23.46
N ASN A 104 -6.93 4.05 24.00
CA ASN A 104 -6.57 3.64 25.36
C ASN A 104 -5.07 3.34 25.48
N ASN A 105 -4.45 2.75 24.47
CA ASN A 105 -2.99 2.61 24.40
C ASN A 105 -2.30 3.99 24.43
N THR A 106 -2.84 4.98 23.69
CA THR A 106 -2.36 6.37 23.77
C THR A 106 -2.47 6.92 25.21
N ALA A 107 -3.62 6.72 25.85
CA ALA A 107 -3.86 7.17 27.22
C ALA A 107 -2.84 6.56 28.20
N ASP A 108 -2.61 5.24 28.12
CA ASP A 108 -1.69 4.50 28.98
C ASP A 108 -0.23 4.93 28.76
N LEU A 109 0.17 5.18 27.50
CA LEU A 109 1.49 5.72 27.17
C LEU A 109 1.72 7.08 27.81
N LEU A 110 0.73 7.97 27.73
CA LEU A 110 0.83 9.30 28.33
C LEU A 110 0.88 9.24 29.85
N ASP A 111 0.08 8.38 30.49
CA ASP A 111 0.10 8.23 31.95
C ASP A 111 1.44 7.70 32.46
N LYS A 112 1.97 6.66 31.82
CA LYS A 112 3.26 6.09 32.19
C LYS A 112 4.39 7.10 32.01
N HIS A 113 4.53 7.68 30.81
CA HIS A 113 5.74 8.43 30.46
C HIS A 113 5.69 9.90 30.86
N ILE A 114 4.51 10.50 30.99
CA ILE A 114 4.40 11.92 31.35
C ILE A 114 4.11 12.11 32.85
N ASN A 115 3.28 11.25 33.47
CA ASN A 115 3.04 11.31 34.91
C ASN A 115 4.04 10.47 35.73
N GLY A 116 4.72 9.50 35.11
CA GLY A 116 5.67 8.62 35.80
C GLY A 116 5.00 7.48 36.58
N ASN A 117 3.76 7.13 36.23
CA ASN A 117 3.05 6.02 36.86
C ASN A 117 3.73 4.67 36.52
N THR A 118 3.86 3.80 37.53
CA THR A 118 4.74 2.62 37.49
C THR A 118 4.07 1.33 37.01
N GLU A 119 2.74 1.29 36.87
CA GLU A 119 2.05 0.16 36.25
C GLU A 119 2.08 0.31 34.74
N LEU A 120 2.95 -0.46 34.08
CA LEU A 120 2.95 -0.60 32.64
C LEU A 120 1.96 -1.70 32.24
N VAL A 121 0.85 -1.32 31.59
CA VAL A 121 0.08 -2.23 30.73
C VAL A 121 0.11 -1.62 29.34
N ILE A 122 1.13 -1.94 28.55
CA ILE A 122 1.03 -1.72 27.10
C ILE A 122 0.49 -2.99 26.52
N GLY A 123 -0.76 -2.90 26.05
CA GLY A 123 -1.34 -3.93 25.22
C GLY A 123 -0.72 -3.90 23.82
N ASN A 124 -0.98 -4.96 23.08
CA ASN A 124 -0.79 -4.96 21.64
C ASN A 124 -1.65 -3.85 21.00
N ASP A 125 -1.32 -3.47 19.76
CA ASP A 125 -2.20 -2.65 18.94
C ASP A 125 -3.54 -3.34 18.68
N ALA A 126 -4.44 -2.66 17.96
CA ALA A 126 -5.76 -3.19 17.64
C ALA A 126 -5.76 -4.51 16.85
N ASP A 127 -4.63 -4.88 16.23
CA ASP A 127 -4.45 -6.11 15.47
C ASP A 127 -3.68 -7.18 16.28
N GLY A 128 -3.45 -6.93 17.56
CA GLY A 128 -2.78 -7.89 18.43
C GLY A 128 -1.26 -7.96 18.21
N LYS A 129 -0.66 -7.00 17.50
CA LYS A 129 0.79 -6.87 17.32
C LYS A 129 1.39 -5.98 18.40
N GLU A 130 2.59 -6.29 18.85
CA GLU A 130 3.32 -5.44 19.79
C GLU A 130 3.57 -4.06 19.15
N LEU A 131 3.43 -2.96 19.90
CA LEU A 131 3.66 -1.61 19.38
C LEU A 131 5.07 -1.52 18.78
N ALA A 132 5.16 -1.43 17.46
CA ALA A 132 6.41 -1.46 16.72
C ALA A 132 7.43 -0.46 17.30
N GLY A 133 8.65 -0.91 17.57
CA GLY A 133 9.76 -0.08 18.09
C GLY A 133 9.65 0.40 19.54
N TYR A 134 8.54 0.14 20.24
CA TYR A 134 8.29 0.73 21.57
C TYR A 134 9.29 0.25 22.63
N ASN A 135 9.45 -1.06 22.79
CA ASN A 135 10.36 -1.60 23.82
C ASN A 135 11.82 -1.36 23.46
N GLU A 136 12.14 -1.40 22.16
CA GLU A 136 13.48 -1.12 21.65
C GLU A 136 13.98 0.26 22.10
N GLY A 137 13.25 1.34 21.80
CA GLY A 137 13.71 2.68 22.15
C GLY A 137 13.72 2.96 23.67
N LEU A 138 12.92 2.24 24.46
CA LEU A 138 12.78 2.47 25.91
C LEU A 138 13.95 1.93 26.73
N GLU A 139 14.58 0.83 26.28
CA GLU A 139 15.67 0.18 27.03
C GLU A 139 17.06 0.80 26.73
N LEU A 140 17.16 1.59 25.67
CA LEU A 140 18.41 2.18 25.21
C LEU A 140 18.88 3.33 26.10
N LYS A 141 20.20 3.40 26.28
CA LYS A 141 20.87 4.43 27.09
C LYS A 141 21.82 5.23 26.22
N ASN A 142 22.12 6.44 26.67
CA ASN A 142 23.05 7.32 25.97
C ASN A 142 24.40 6.62 25.74
N ASN A 143 24.78 6.44 24.47
CA ASN A 143 26.00 5.77 24.05
C ASN A 143 26.54 6.44 22.79
N GLU A 144 27.58 7.24 22.95
CA GLU A 144 28.19 7.98 21.83
C GLU A 144 28.86 7.05 20.79
N GLU A 145 29.36 5.89 21.22
CA GLU A 145 30.02 4.91 20.32
C GLU A 145 28.99 4.23 19.40
N GLU A 146 27.80 3.93 19.93
CA GLU A 146 26.68 3.34 19.18
C GLU A 146 25.79 4.41 18.50
N LYS A 147 26.18 5.69 18.58
CA LYS A 147 25.41 6.84 18.08
C LYS A 147 23.98 6.91 18.64
N ILE A 148 23.82 6.54 19.92
CA ILE A 148 22.55 6.61 20.64
C ILE A 148 22.57 7.85 21.55
N TYR A 149 21.63 8.76 21.31
CA TYR A 149 21.54 10.02 22.06
C TYR A 149 20.21 10.16 22.78
N VAL A 150 20.24 10.12 24.11
CA VAL A 150 19.04 10.13 24.97
C VAL A 150 18.89 11.47 25.69
N ASN A 151 17.70 12.07 25.61
CA ASN A 151 17.31 13.21 26.43
C ASN A 151 16.35 12.80 27.56
N GLU A 152 16.82 12.95 28.80
CA GLU A 152 16.02 12.71 30.03
C GLU A 152 15.51 14.01 30.67
N GLY A 153 15.98 15.17 30.20
CA GLY A 153 15.77 16.46 30.84
C GLY A 153 15.06 17.47 29.94
N LYS A 154 15.23 18.75 30.27
CA LYS A 154 14.72 19.84 29.44
C LYS A 154 15.78 20.27 28.42
N LEU A 155 15.47 20.14 27.13
CA LEU A 155 16.26 20.67 26.02
C LEU A 155 15.63 21.96 25.49
N ASN A 156 16.44 22.99 25.29
CA ASN A 156 16.04 24.25 24.68
C ASN A 156 16.65 24.46 23.28
N LYS A 157 17.01 23.37 22.64
CA LYS A 157 17.64 23.28 21.31
C LYS A 157 17.06 22.09 20.56
N THR A 158 17.29 22.04 19.25
CA THR A 158 16.94 20.86 18.45
C THR A 158 17.65 19.60 18.98
N GLN A 159 16.92 18.49 19.03
CA GLN A 159 17.52 17.16 19.14
C GLN A 159 17.71 16.63 17.72
N SER A 160 18.91 16.80 17.17
CA SER A 160 19.27 16.34 15.83
C SER A 160 20.33 15.26 15.92
N ALA A 161 20.15 14.21 15.13
CA ALA A 161 21.14 13.16 14.93
C ALA A 161 21.92 13.36 13.62
N MET A 162 23.06 12.68 13.47
CA MET A 162 23.67 12.44 12.15
C MET A 162 22.93 11.28 11.44
N ALA A 163 23.14 11.11 10.14
CA ALA A 163 22.58 9.97 9.40
C ALA A 163 22.92 8.63 10.09
N GLY A 164 21.93 7.74 10.23
CA GLY A 164 22.08 6.43 10.86
C GLY A 164 22.10 6.40 12.40
N ALA A 165 21.92 7.53 13.09
CA ALA A 165 21.94 7.57 14.56
C ALA A 165 20.54 7.35 15.17
N ILE A 166 20.52 6.90 16.44
CA ILE A 166 19.30 6.72 17.22
C ILE A 166 19.16 7.89 18.21
N ILE A 167 18.02 8.58 18.19
CA ILE A 167 17.72 9.68 19.13
C ILE A 167 16.46 9.41 19.92
N ILE A 168 16.51 9.60 21.23
CA ILE A 168 15.40 9.28 22.13
C ILE A 168 15.10 10.49 23.01
N ASN A 169 13.83 10.87 23.11
CA ASN A 169 13.36 11.90 24.04
C ASN A 169 12.44 11.28 25.10
N HIS A 170 12.91 11.17 26.34
CA HIS A 170 12.09 10.91 27.53
C HIS A 170 11.69 12.21 28.23
N GLY A 171 12.47 13.27 28.08
CA GLY A 171 12.25 14.57 28.70
C GLY A 171 11.39 15.55 27.89
N GLU A 172 11.69 16.83 28.01
CA GLU A 172 10.95 17.92 27.37
C GLU A 172 11.85 18.70 26.40
N ILE A 173 11.46 18.79 25.14
CA ILE A 173 12.09 19.67 24.15
C ILE A 173 11.24 20.94 24.04
N SER A 174 11.73 22.07 24.53
CA SER A 174 11.12 23.40 24.36
C SER A 174 11.95 24.23 23.40
N PHE A 175 11.55 24.31 22.14
CA PHE A 175 12.34 24.99 21.10
C PHE A 175 11.49 25.99 20.31
N ASN A 176 12.15 26.92 19.62
CA ASN A 176 11.48 27.96 18.84
C ASN A 176 12.05 28.17 17.43
N GLU A 177 13.06 27.41 17.05
CA GLU A 177 13.59 27.38 15.69
C GLU A 177 13.08 26.15 14.94
N ASP A 178 13.63 25.88 13.76
CA ASP A 178 12.98 25.10 12.71
C ASP A 178 12.44 23.72 13.15
N LYS A 179 13.29 22.87 13.75
CA LYS A 179 12.97 21.46 14.05
C LYS A 179 13.14 21.15 15.54
N GLY A 180 12.10 20.64 16.20
CA GLY A 180 12.18 20.17 17.59
C GLY A 180 13.06 18.93 17.71
N GLN A 181 12.65 17.85 17.04
CA GLN A 181 13.45 16.64 16.85
C GLN A 181 13.69 16.41 15.35
N ASN A 182 14.93 16.14 14.96
CA ASN A 182 15.33 15.96 13.56
C ASN A 182 16.02 14.62 13.37
N ILE A 183 15.36 13.74 12.61
CA ILE A 183 15.80 12.39 12.31
C ILE A 183 16.28 12.40 10.86
N GLU A 184 17.60 12.35 10.71
CA GLU A 184 18.26 12.26 9.41
C GLU A 184 18.06 10.89 8.77
N LYS A 185 18.46 10.75 7.52
CA LYS A 185 18.21 9.52 6.78
C LYS A 185 18.90 8.31 7.42
N ASN A 186 18.26 7.15 7.35
CA ASN A 186 18.63 5.90 8.04
C ASN A 186 18.67 6.01 9.59
N GLY A 187 18.36 7.17 10.17
CA GLY A 187 18.27 7.33 11.61
C GLY A 187 16.93 6.85 12.16
N ILE A 188 16.90 6.57 13.46
CA ILE A 188 15.68 6.21 14.19
C ILE A 188 15.46 7.23 15.31
N GLY A 189 14.25 7.79 15.40
CA GLY A 189 13.90 8.71 16.48
C GLY A 189 12.71 8.24 17.29
N TYR A 190 12.81 8.33 18.61
CA TYR A 190 11.74 8.03 19.54
C TYR A 190 11.39 9.26 20.37
N ASN A 191 10.10 9.57 20.48
CA ASN A 191 9.59 10.56 21.43
C ASN A 191 8.64 9.89 22.43
N TYR A 192 9.09 9.68 23.66
CA TYR A 192 8.28 9.26 24.81
C TYR A 192 7.81 10.45 25.66
N GLY A 193 8.56 11.55 25.63
CA GLY A 193 8.30 12.76 26.42
C GLY A 193 7.47 13.81 25.67
N ILE A 194 7.80 15.08 25.89
CA ILE A 194 7.05 16.22 25.33
C ILE A 194 7.93 17.02 24.36
N ILE A 195 7.47 17.21 23.14
CA ILE A 195 8.04 18.17 22.18
C ILE A 195 7.12 19.38 22.12
N SER A 196 7.55 20.50 22.71
CA SER A 196 6.90 21.80 22.62
C SER A 196 7.71 22.72 21.70
N ASN A 197 7.47 22.64 20.39
CA ASN A 197 8.17 23.48 19.42
C ASN A 197 7.28 24.64 18.93
N THR A 198 7.83 25.86 18.88
CA THR A 198 7.15 27.03 18.29
C THR A 198 7.70 27.41 16.92
N GLY A 199 8.69 26.66 16.42
CA GLY A 199 9.15 26.72 15.04
C GLY A 199 8.30 25.89 14.08
N SER A 200 8.89 25.55 12.94
CA SER A 200 8.17 24.97 11.79
C SER A 200 7.69 23.56 12.09
N HIS A 201 8.58 22.69 12.54
CA HIS A 201 8.38 21.24 12.59
C HIS A 201 8.59 20.69 14.01
N GLY A 202 7.61 19.96 14.55
CA GLY A 202 7.77 19.27 15.82
C GLY A 202 8.81 18.16 15.70
N GLN A 203 8.54 17.21 14.81
CA GLN A 203 9.44 16.12 14.44
C GLN A 203 9.63 16.11 12.92
N ASN A 204 10.87 16.08 12.45
CA ASN A 204 11.23 15.95 11.04
C ASN A 204 11.87 14.57 10.80
N ILE A 205 11.31 13.77 9.89
CA ILE A 205 11.60 12.35 9.74
C ILE A 205 12.03 12.04 8.31
N LEU A 206 13.34 11.84 8.11
CA LEU A 206 13.91 11.33 6.86
C LEU A 206 14.24 9.83 6.95
N GLY A 207 14.43 9.29 8.16
CA GLY A 207 14.56 7.85 8.45
C GLY A 207 13.26 7.28 9.03
N ILE A 208 13.31 6.70 10.23
CA ILE A 208 12.13 6.17 10.94
C ILE A 208 11.88 7.00 12.21
N GLY A 209 10.65 7.46 12.42
CA GLY A 209 10.29 8.27 13.59
C GLY A 209 9.05 7.76 14.32
N TYR A 210 9.15 7.64 15.64
CA TYR A 210 8.06 7.23 16.53
C TYR A 210 7.69 8.35 17.49
N ASN A 211 6.39 8.60 17.62
CA ASN A 211 5.83 9.42 18.70
C ASN A 211 4.93 8.59 19.61
N TYR A 212 5.36 8.35 20.85
CA TYR A 212 4.56 7.76 21.93
C TYR A 212 4.12 8.80 22.98
N GLY A 213 4.76 9.97 23.00
CA GLY A 213 4.48 11.05 23.91
C GLY A 213 3.58 12.14 23.31
N ILE A 214 3.90 13.40 23.62
CA ILE A 214 3.14 14.57 23.15
C ILE A 214 3.99 15.42 22.21
N ILE A 215 3.46 15.74 21.03
CA ILE A 215 4.00 16.77 20.13
C ILE A 215 3.03 17.95 20.12
N SER A 216 3.43 19.07 20.72
CA SER A 216 2.72 20.34 20.69
C SER A 216 3.51 21.35 19.84
N ASN A 217 3.20 21.44 18.55
CA ASN A 217 3.91 22.31 17.61
C ASN A 217 3.10 23.56 17.19
N GLY A 218 3.80 24.66 16.87
CA GLY A 218 3.21 25.99 16.75
C GLY A 218 2.98 26.55 15.34
N LYS A 219 3.77 26.18 14.30
CA LYS A 219 3.72 26.86 12.99
C LYS A 219 3.30 26.01 11.80
N VAL A 220 4.05 24.97 11.45
CA VAL A 220 3.83 24.24 10.18
C VAL A 220 3.31 22.84 10.47
N SER A 221 4.18 21.90 10.85
CA SER A 221 3.80 20.48 10.97
C SER A 221 4.11 19.90 12.34
N GLY A 222 3.21 19.06 12.86
CA GLY A 222 3.50 18.21 14.02
C GLY A 222 4.61 17.21 13.66
N GLN A 223 4.38 16.40 12.64
CA GLN A 223 5.37 15.55 11.99
C GLN A 223 5.52 15.91 10.50
N THR A 224 6.75 15.97 10.02
CA THR A 224 7.09 16.01 8.58
C THR A 224 7.77 14.70 8.24
N ILE A 225 7.22 13.92 7.31
CA ILE A 225 7.56 12.52 7.08
C ILE A 225 7.95 12.33 5.62
N SER A 226 9.24 12.13 5.37
CA SER A 226 9.78 11.71 4.07
C SER A 226 10.33 10.29 4.07
N GLY A 227 10.63 9.73 5.25
CA GLY A 227 10.85 8.29 5.45
C GLY A 227 9.57 7.63 5.97
N ILE A 228 9.63 6.99 7.14
CA ILE A 228 8.50 6.33 7.80
C ILE A 228 8.21 6.97 9.16
N GLY A 229 6.98 7.43 9.37
CA GLY A 229 6.58 8.09 10.62
C GLY A 229 5.39 7.43 11.29
N TYR A 230 5.50 7.19 12.60
CA TYR A 230 4.45 6.60 13.44
C TYR A 230 4.01 7.58 14.53
N ASN A 231 2.70 7.74 14.68
CA ASN A 231 2.10 8.40 15.84
C ASN A 231 1.26 7.41 16.65
N TYR A 232 1.73 7.03 17.83
CA TYR A 232 1.00 6.30 18.87
C TYR A 232 0.55 7.21 20.02
N GLY A 233 1.16 8.39 20.12
CA GLY A 233 0.89 9.39 21.15
C GLY A 233 -0.14 10.44 20.70
N LEU A 234 0.03 11.65 21.23
CA LEU A 234 -0.79 12.81 20.90
C LEU A 234 0.00 13.83 20.09
N ILE A 235 -0.48 14.17 18.89
CA ILE A 235 -0.06 15.34 18.14
C ILE A 235 -1.11 16.43 18.34
N ASN A 236 -0.73 17.52 19.01
CA ASN A 236 -1.54 18.73 19.15
C ASN A 236 -0.85 19.90 18.43
N ASN A 237 -1.01 19.96 17.10
CA ASN A 237 -0.35 20.98 16.28
C ASN A 237 -1.27 22.18 16.05
N LYS A 238 -0.76 23.40 16.24
CA LYS A 238 -1.46 24.66 15.93
C LYS A 238 -1.14 25.19 14.53
N GLY A 239 -0.23 24.53 13.82
CA GLY A 239 0.15 24.84 12.46
C GLY A 239 -0.73 24.17 11.41
N ASN A 240 -0.30 24.26 10.15
CA ASN A 240 -1.02 23.77 8.98
C ASN A 240 -1.32 22.26 9.01
N TYR A 241 -0.38 21.42 9.42
CA TYR A 241 -0.45 19.97 9.21
C TYR A 241 -0.20 19.17 10.49
N GLY A 242 -1.08 18.25 10.86
CA GLY A 242 -0.77 17.29 11.93
C GLY A 242 0.41 16.41 11.52
N GLN A 243 0.25 15.73 10.37
CA GLN A 243 1.31 15.06 9.64
C GLN A 243 1.39 15.59 8.20
N TYR A 244 2.59 15.84 7.71
CA TYR A 244 2.90 16.17 6.32
C TYR A 244 3.72 15.04 5.71
N ILE A 245 3.18 14.32 4.74
CA ILE A 245 3.64 12.99 4.34
C ILE A 245 4.05 13.00 2.87
N SER A 246 5.34 12.76 2.62
CA SER A 246 5.90 12.45 1.30
C SER A 246 6.47 11.03 1.21
N GLY A 247 6.66 10.35 2.34
CA GLY A 247 6.96 8.92 2.45
C GLY A 247 5.75 8.14 2.99
N VAL A 248 5.91 7.41 4.09
CA VAL A 248 4.81 6.64 4.70
C VAL A 248 4.49 7.12 6.11
N GLY A 249 3.25 7.55 6.35
CA GLY A 249 2.81 8.08 7.65
C GLY A 249 1.68 7.26 8.28
N TYR A 250 1.84 6.90 9.55
CA TYR A 250 0.86 6.14 10.33
C TYR A 250 0.36 6.96 11.53
N ASN A 251 -0.96 6.98 11.71
CA ASN A 251 -1.59 7.48 12.93
C ASN A 251 -2.38 6.40 13.65
N TYR A 252 -1.81 5.84 14.71
CA TYR A 252 -2.49 4.97 15.67
C TYR A 252 -3.09 5.76 16.84
N GLY A 253 -2.46 6.86 17.22
CA GLY A 253 -2.89 7.68 18.35
C GLY A 253 -3.87 8.78 17.96
N ILE A 254 -3.67 9.98 18.52
CA ILE A 254 -4.55 11.11 18.33
C ILE A 254 -3.82 12.23 17.59
N ILE A 255 -4.41 12.71 16.50
CA ILE A 255 -4.03 13.96 15.84
C ILE A 255 -5.12 14.99 16.11
N SER A 256 -4.79 16.04 16.86
CA SER A 256 -5.57 17.26 16.94
C SER A 256 -4.80 18.40 16.27
N ASN A 257 -5.31 18.86 15.14
CA ASN A 257 -4.64 19.91 14.37
C ASN A 257 -5.54 21.15 14.25
N GLY A 258 -4.92 22.33 14.40
CA GLY A 258 -5.61 23.60 14.52
C GLY A 258 -5.97 24.28 13.21
N GLU A 259 -5.27 23.92 12.13
CA GLU A 259 -5.39 24.59 10.82
C GLU A 259 -5.71 23.57 9.71
N ASN A 260 -5.09 23.71 8.53
CA ASN A 260 -5.48 23.12 7.25
C ASN A 260 -5.83 21.62 7.34
N SER A 261 -4.86 20.73 7.56
CA SER A 261 -5.09 19.28 7.43
C SER A 261 -4.57 18.45 8.61
N GLY A 262 -5.34 17.45 9.03
CA GLY A 262 -4.88 16.45 10.00
C GLY A 262 -3.71 15.65 9.44
N GLN A 263 -3.90 15.00 8.28
CA GLN A 263 -2.84 14.46 7.44
C GLN A 263 -2.85 15.13 6.06
N TYR A 264 -1.68 15.51 5.57
CA TYR A 264 -1.49 16.05 4.24
C TYR A 264 -0.54 15.13 3.48
N ILE A 265 -1.06 14.39 2.50
CA ILE A 265 -0.40 13.30 1.81
C ILE A 265 -0.09 13.73 0.37
N LEU A 266 1.19 13.83 0.03
CA LEU A 266 1.67 14.23 -1.29
C LEU A 266 1.54 13.11 -2.33
N ASN A 267 1.80 13.41 -3.61
CA ASN A 267 1.65 12.47 -4.74
C ASN A 267 2.30 11.09 -4.51
N ASN A 268 3.50 11.07 -3.91
CA ASN A 268 4.25 9.82 -3.64
C ASN A 268 4.07 9.34 -2.20
N GLY A 269 3.24 10.03 -1.40
CA GLY A 269 3.01 9.72 -0.01
C GLY A 269 1.90 8.69 0.18
N ILE A 270 2.04 7.88 1.22
CA ILE A 270 1.00 6.97 1.70
C ILE A 270 0.68 7.30 3.16
N GLY A 271 -0.59 7.60 3.45
CA GLY A 271 -1.04 7.95 4.79
C GLY A 271 -2.08 6.97 5.33
N TYR A 272 -1.88 6.52 6.57
CA TYR A 272 -2.78 5.63 7.28
C TYR A 272 -3.31 6.29 8.54
N ASN A 273 -4.63 6.22 8.73
CA ASN A 273 -5.26 6.56 10.01
C ASN A 273 -5.91 5.31 10.62
N TYR A 274 -5.38 4.84 11.74
CA TYR A 274 -5.92 3.78 12.61
C TYR A 274 -6.46 4.31 13.95
N GLY A 275 -6.15 5.57 14.27
CA GLY A 275 -6.55 6.24 15.49
C GLY A 275 -7.65 7.29 15.26
N LEU A 276 -7.49 8.44 15.90
CA LEU A 276 -8.41 9.57 15.79
C LEU A 276 -7.74 10.78 15.14
N ILE A 277 -8.36 11.31 14.10
CA ILE A 277 -8.07 12.65 13.57
C ILE A 277 -9.21 13.59 13.95
N ASN A 278 -8.90 14.58 14.79
CA ASN A 278 -9.78 15.67 15.19
C ASN A 278 -9.17 17.01 14.74
N ASN A 279 -9.22 17.24 13.43
CA ASN A 279 -8.75 18.48 12.82
C ASN A 279 -9.85 19.57 12.87
N LYS A 280 -9.46 20.83 13.02
CA LYS A 280 -10.41 21.93 13.22
C LYS A 280 -10.84 22.63 11.94
N LYS A 281 -10.01 22.66 10.89
CA LYS A 281 -10.29 23.36 9.63
C LYS A 281 -10.27 22.39 8.44
N ASP A 282 -9.87 22.88 7.28
CA ASP A 282 -10.12 22.38 5.92
C ASP A 282 -10.33 20.85 5.82
N ASN A 283 -9.34 20.00 6.10
CA ASN A 283 -9.41 18.57 5.80
C ASN A 283 -8.99 17.67 6.98
N GLY A 284 -9.67 16.54 7.19
CA GLY A 284 -9.14 15.47 8.03
C GLY A 284 -7.90 14.84 7.39
N GLN A 285 -8.05 14.37 6.16
CA GLN A 285 -6.96 13.99 5.26
C GLN A 285 -7.06 14.76 3.94
N TYR A 286 -5.94 15.24 3.41
CA TYR A 286 -5.84 15.74 2.05
C TYR A 286 -4.87 14.87 1.26
N ILE A 287 -5.37 14.21 0.21
CA ILE A 287 -4.75 13.05 -0.43
C ILE A 287 -4.45 13.36 -1.89
N PHE A 288 -3.17 13.52 -2.21
CA PHE A 288 -2.67 13.55 -3.58
C PHE A 288 -2.09 12.21 -4.03
N GLY A 289 -1.47 11.45 -3.12
CA GLY A 289 -1.04 10.07 -3.33
C GLY A 289 -2.14 9.10 -2.91
N ILE A 290 -1.87 8.25 -1.91
CA ILE A 290 -2.81 7.26 -1.40
C ILE A 290 -3.11 7.50 0.09
N GLY A 291 -4.39 7.53 0.45
CA GLY A 291 -4.84 7.75 1.83
C GLY A 291 -5.82 6.69 2.30
N TYR A 292 -5.55 6.13 3.48
CA TYR A 292 -6.39 5.13 4.14
C TYR A 292 -6.94 5.67 5.45
N ASN A 293 -8.25 5.53 5.63
CA ASN A 293 -8.91 5.71 6.93
C ASN A 293 -9.48 4.38 7.43
N TYR A 294 -8.85 3.77 8.42
CA TYR A 294 -9.37 2.68 9.24
C TYR A 294 -9.96 3.19 10.55
N GLY A 295 -9.46 4.32 11.05
CA GLY A 295 -9.87 4.92 12.31
C GLY A 295 -11.07 5.86 12.19
N ILE A 296 -11.08 6.87 13.05
CA ILE A 296 -12.12 7.90 13.06
C ILE A 296 -11.55 9.23 12.57
N ILE A 297 -12.22 9.84 11.61
CA ILE A 297 -12.01 11.24 11.21
C ILE A 297 -13.22 12.05 11.68
N SER A 298 -12.99 12.92 12.67
CA SER A 298 -13.96 13.90 13.14
C SER A 298 -13.45 15.30 12.82
N ASN A 299 -13.62 15.73 11.57
CA ASN A 299 -13.08 17.02 11.10
C ASN A 299 -14.10 18.16 11.26
N GLY A 300 -13.67 19.26 11.89
CA GLY A 300 -14.48 20.46 12.10
C GLY A 300 -14.62 21.36 10.86
N GLY A 301 -13.72 21.29 9.88
CA GLY A 301 -13.76 22.14 8.68
C GLY A 301 -14.54 21.56 7.53
N ASP A 302 -14.04 21.69 6.30
CA ASP A 302 -14.80 21.43 5.08
C ASP A 302 -14.95 19.92 4.81
N ASN A 303 -13.86 19.17 4.76
CA ASN A 303 -13.85 17.79 4.26
C ASN A 303 -13.34 16.78 5.30
N GLY A 304 -13.93 15.60 5.38
CA GLY A 304 -13.32 14.47 6.09
C GLY A 304 -12.05 14.01 5.34
N GLN A 305 -12.23 13.57 4.10
CA GLN A 305 -11.15 13.34 3.13
C GLN A 305 -11.33 14.24 1.91
N ASN A 306 -10.26 14.87 1.45
CA ASN A 306 -10.19 15.57 0.16
C ASN A 306 -9.23 14.79 -0.75
N ILE A 307 -9.72 14.32 -1.88
CA ILE A 307 -9.09 13.27 -2.68
C ILE A 307 -8.80 13.79 -4.09
N SER A 308 -7.52 14.01 -4.37
CA SER A 308 -6.98 14.29 -5.70
C SER A 308 -6.33 13.05 -6.33
N GLY A 309 -5.80 12.15 -5.50
CA GLY A 309 -5.28 10.83 -5.87
C GLY A 309 -6.29 9.72 -5.57
N VAL A 310 -5.93 8.77 -4.70
CA VAL A 310 -6.81 7.65 -4.30
C VAL A 310 -7.06 7.64 -2.79
N GLY A 311 -8.34 7.68 -2.39
CA GLY A 311 -8.74 7.70 -0.98
C GLY A 311 -9.64 6.54 -0.61
N TYR A 312 -9.33 5.87 0.50
CA TYR A 312 -10.09 4.76 1.05
C TYR A 312 -10.64 5.10 2.43
N ASN A 313 -11.92 4.80 2.65
CA ASN A 313 -12.54 4.81 3.98
C ASN A 313 -13.04 3.41 4.36
N TYR A 314 -12.33 2.74 5.26
CA TYR A 314 -12.74 1.51 5.94
C TYR A 314 -13.36 1.79 7.31
N GLY A 315 -12.91 2.86 7.97
CA GLY A 315 -13.38 3.27 9.29
C GLY A 315 -14.57 4.22 9.23
N VAL A 316 -14.54 5.25 10.09
CA VAL A 316 -15.64 6.21 10.22
C VAL A 316 -15.20 7.63 9.92
N ILE A 317 -15.94 8.31 9.05
CA ILE A 317 -15.86 9.75 8.83
C ILE A 317 -17.12 10.39 9.42
N SER A 318 -16.96 11.23 10.43
CA SER A 318 -18.07 11.89 11.14
C SER A 318 -17.97 13.41 11.02
N LYS A 319 -18.95 14.02 10.35
CA LYS A 319 -18.99 15.44 10.00
C LYS A 319 -20.34 16.04 10.40
N ALA A 320 -20.30 17.11 11.19
CA ALA A 320 -21.49 17.87 11.50
C ALA A 320 -22.02 18.68 10.30
N SER A 321 -21.12 19.14 9.42
CA SER A 321 -21.37 19.88 8.18
C SER A 321 -20.17 19.72 7.23
N GLY A 322 -20.33 20.11 5.96
CA GLY A 322 -19.32 19.90 4.92
C GLY A 322 -19.36 18.48 4.35
N ASP A 323 -18.29 18.07 3.69
CA ASP A 323 -18.26 16.83 2.92
C ASP A 323 -17.58 15.72 3.71
N GLY A 324 -18.15 14.51 3.64
CA GLY A 324 -17.51 13.31 4.19
C GLY A 324 -16.24 12.99 3.39
N GLN A 325 -16.43 12.63 2.12
CA GLN A 325 -15.35 12.60 1.14
C GLN A 325 -15.62 13.61 0.02
N TYR A 326 -14.58 14.28 -0.44
CA TYR A 326 -14.61 15.16 -1.59
C TYR A 326 -13.56 14.72 -2.61
N VAL A 327 -14.01 14.06 -3.68
CA VAL A 327 -13.17 13.69 -4.83
C VAL A 327 -13.02 14.90 -5.72
N SER A 328 -11.94 15.66 -5.51
CA SER A 328 -11.80 17.04 -5.97
C SER A 328 -11.18 17.19 -7.35
N SER A 329 -10.56 16.13 -7.87
CA SER A 329 -9.93 16.04 -9.19
C SER A 329 -10.71 15.12 -10.13
N ALA A 330 -10.67 15.37 -11.44
CA ALA A 330 -11.27 14.49 -12.45
C ALA A 330 -10.60 13.10 -12.50
N ASN A 331 -9.33 13.02 -12.08
CA ASN A 331 -8.57 11.76 -12.00
C ASN A 331 -8.59 11.17 -10.58
N GLY A 332 -9.23 11.85 -9.62
CA GLY A 332 -9.31 11.36 -8.25
C GLY A 332 -10.32 10.22 -8.13
N THR A 333 -10.03 9.25 -7.26
CA THR A 333 -10.93 8.11 -6.98
C THR A 333 -11.14 7.94 -5.48
N GLY A 334 -12.40 7.95 -5.04
CA GLY A 334 -12.77 7.79 -3.63
C GLY A 334 -13.59 6.54 -3.38
N TYR A 335 -13.17 5.72 -2.42
CA TYR A 335 -13.85 4.50 -1.99
C TYR A 335 -14.40 4.65 -0.57
N ASN A 336 -15.68 4.34 -0.39
CA ASN A 336 -16.27 4.17 0.93
C ASN A 336 -16.69 2.72 1.16
N TYR A 337 -15.97 2.01 2.03
CA TYR A 337 -16.34 0.68 2.53
C TYR A 337 -16.94 0.76 3.95
N GLY A 338 -16.49 1.74 4.74
CA GLY A 338 -16.95 1.97 6.10
C GLY A 338 -18.17 2.88 6.20
N ILE A 339 -18.15 3.78 7.19
CA ILE A 339 -19.29 4.65 7.52
C ILE A 339 -18.93 6.12 7.29
N ILE A 340 -19.80 6.84 6.57
CA ILE A 340 -19.76 8.31 6.45
C ILE A 340 -21.03 8.89 7.07
N LEU A 341 -20.87 9.74 8.08
CA LEU A 341 -21.93 10.48 8.74
C LEU A 341 -21.78 11.97 8.48
N ALA A 342 -22.40 12.48 7.42
CA ALA A 342 -22.40 13.89 7.02
C ALA A 342 -23.81 14.51 7.12
N LEU A 343 -24.44 14.41 8.30
CA LEU A 343 -25.89 14.59 8.50
C LEU A 343 -26.47 15.92 7.96
N LYS A 344 -25.70 17.01 7.91
CA LYS A 344 -26.12 18.31 7.36
C LYS A 344 -25.39 18.70 6.07
N GLY A 345 -24.48 17.87 5.59
CA GLY A 345 -23.64 18.12 4.43
C GLY A 345 -23.80 17.04 3.36
N ILE A 346 -22.72 16.78 2.66
CA ILE A 346 -22.66 15.81 1.55
C ILE A 346 -21.87 14.60 2.02
N GLY A 347 -22.38 13.39 1.83
CA GLY A 347 -21.63 12.16 2.11
C GLY A 347 -20.38 12.08 1.23
N GLN A 348 -20.58 12.09 -0.10
CA GLN A 348 -19.52 12.19 -1.10
C GLN A 348 -19.80 13.29 -2.12
N GLU A 349 -18.91 14.26 -2.28
CA GLU A 349 -18.89 15.17 -3.44
C GLU A 349 -17.89 14.64 -4.49
N ILE A 350 -18.33 14.46 -5.73
CA ILE A 350 -17.62 13.65 -6.74
C ILE A 350 -17.40 14.43 -8.04
N LYS A 351 -16.14 14.81 -8.32
CA LYS A 351 -15.70 15.38 -9.60
C LYS A 351 -14.96 14.39 -10.50
N GLY A 352 -14.26 13.44 -9.90
CA GLY A 352 -13.68 12.27 -10.58
C GLY A 352 -14.62 11.08 -10.46
N THR A 353 -14.15 9.99 -9.85
CA THR A 353 -14.94 8.78 -9.63
C THR A 353 -15.14 8.53 -8.13
N GLY A 354 -16.37 8.18 -7.73
CA GLY A 354 -16.68 7.87 -6.33
C GLY A 354 -17.51 6.60 -6.20
N TYR A 355 -17.08 5.72 -5.31
CA TYR A 355 -17.73 4.45 -5.00
C TYR A 355 -18.23 4.43 -3.56
N ASN A 356 -19.48 4.02 -3.37
CA ASN A 356 -20.03 3.67 -2.07
C ASN A 356 -20.35 2.18 -2.00
N TYR A 357 -19.58 1.42 -1.22
CA TYR A 357 -19.86 0.04 -0.83
C TYR A 357 -20.38 -0.07 0.61
N GLY A 358 -20.05 0.92 1.44
CA GLY A 358 -20.47 1.00 2.84
C GLY A 358 -21.74 1.82 3.06
N ILE A 359 -21.78 2.51 4.21
CA ILE A 359 -22.93 3.31 4.64
C ILE A 359 -22.60 4.80 4.51
N ILE A 360 -23.50 5.53 3.84
CA ILE A 360 -23.50 6.99 3.84
C ILE A 360 -24.79 7.51 4.48
N SER A 361 -24.67 8.38 5.48
CA SER A 361 -25.77 9.14 6.04
C SER A 361 -25.51 10.63 5.86
N GLY A 362 -26.24 11.29 4.96
CA GLY A 362 -26.02 12.69 4.64
C GLY A 362 -27.29 13.44 4.27
N ASN A 363 -27.24 14.78 4.24
CA ASN A 363 -28.35 15.54 3.65
C ASN A 363 -28.38 15.28 2.14
N TYR A 364 -27.20 15.35 1.50
CA TYR A 364 -26.95 14.68 0.23
C TYR A 364 -26.14 13.41 0.47
N GLY A 365 -26.54 12.28 -0.11
CA GLY A 365 -25.72 11.07 -0.08
C GLY A 365 -24.49 11.22 -0.97
N GLN A 366 -24.72 11.34 -2.27
CA GLN A 366 -23.71 11.64 -3.29
C GLN A 366 -24.10 12.88 -4.10
N HIS A 367 -23.14 13.77 -4.32
CA HIS A 367 -23.27 14.96 -5.18
C HIS A 367 -22.29 14.84 -6.34
N ILE A 368 -22.80 14.62 -7.56
CA ILE A 368 -22.06 13.99 -8.65
C ILE A 368 -21.92 14.94 -9.84
N SER A 369 -20.69 15.23 -10.23
CA SER A 369 -20.30 15.95 -11.46
C SER A 369 -19.33 15.18 -12.35
N GLY A 370 -18.65 14.17 -11.80
CA GLY A 370 -17.97 13.10 -12.55
C GLY A 370 -18.84 11.85 -12.61
N VAL A 371 -18.36 10.73 -12.08
CA VAL A 371 -19.09 9.44 -12.06
C VAL A 371 -19.25 8.93 -10.64
N GLY A 372 -20.49 8.67 -10.22
CA GLY A 372 -20.82 8.18 -8.89
C GLY A 372 -21.55 6.84 -8.91
N TYR A 373 -21.06 5.90 -8.12
CA TYR A 373 -21.64 4.57 -7.95
C TYR A 373 -22.10 4.36 -6.51
N ASN A 374 -23.33 3.90 -6.34
CA ASN A 374 -23.82 3.38 -5.06
C ASN A 374 -24.05 1.87 -5.15
N TYR A 375 -23.22 1.08 -4.49
CA TYR A 375 -23.40 -0.36 -4.25
C TYR A 375 -23.88 -0.67 -2.82
N GLY A 376 -23.58 0.23 -1.87
CA GLY A 376 -23.95 0.12 -0.47
C GLY A 376 -25.29 0.79 -0.13
N VAL A 377 -25.34 1.39 1.06
CA VAL A 377 -26.54 2.03 1.59
C VAL A 377 -26.36 3.53 1.71
N ILE A 378 -27.28 4.30 1.13
CA ILE A 378 -27.39 5.75 1.31
C ILE A 378 -28.65 6.05 2.11
N ASN A 379 -28.46 6.64 3.29
CA ASN A 379 -29.50 7.20 4.13
C ASN A 379 -29.51 8.73 3.93
N SER A 380 -30.37 9.19 3.04
CA SER A 380 -30.54 10.62 2.79
C SER A 380 -31.62 11.24 3.66
N GLY A 381 -31.31 12.41 4.20
CA GLY A 381 -32.30 13.25 4.89
C GLY A 381 -33.27 13.91 3.92
N THR A 382 -33.57 15.18 4.16
CA THR A 382 -34.60 15.90 3.40
C THR A 382 -34.21 16.30 1.97
N ALA A 383 -32.93 16.21 1.57
CA ALA A 383 -32.49 16.59 0.23
C ALA A 383 -32.48 15.41 -0.76
N SER A 384 -31.32 14.91 -1.20
CA SER A 384 -31.24 13.84 -2.21
C SER A 384 -30.25 12.74 -1.87
N GLY A 385 -30.65 11.48 -2.07
CA GLY A 385 -29.74 10.33 -2.04
C GLY A 385 -28.59 10.49 -3.03
N GLN A 386 -28.91 10.63 -4.31
CA GLN A 386 -27.97 11.06 -5.34
C GLN A 386 -28.44 12.35 -5.99
N TYR A 387 -27.51 13.28 -6.19
CA TYR A 387 -27.76 14.55 -6.86
C TYR A 387 -26.75 14.73 -7.99
N ILE A 388 -27.22 14.58 -9.23
CA ILE A 388 -26.42 14.57 -10.45
C ILE A 388 -26.48 15.97 -11.11
N LEU A 389 -25.31 16.54 -11.38
CA LEU A 389 -25.09 17.82 -12.05
C LEU A 389 -24.86 17.62 -13.56
N ASN A 390 -24.69 18.74 -14.29
CA ASN A 390 -24.40 18.72 -15.72
C ASN A 390 -23.20 17.82 -16.05
N ASN A 391 -23.40 16.90 -16.99
CA ASN A 391 -22.43 15.89 -17.45
C ASN A 391 -22.01 14.85 -16.41
N GLY A 392 -22.57 14.89 -15.19
CA GLY A 392 -22.36 13.84 -14.21
C GLY A 392 -23.13 12.57 -14.60
N VAL A 393 -22.63 11.42 -14.15
CA VAL A 393 -23.27 10.11 -14.34
C VAL A 393 -23.44 9.44 -12.99
N GLY A 394 -24.69 9.16 -12.60
CA GLY A 394 -25.01 8.50 -11.33
C GLY A 394 -25.65 7.13 -11.54
N TYR A 395 -25.11 6.12 -10.85
CA TYR A 395 -25.63 4.76 -10.85
C TYR A 395 -26.04 4.36 -9.42
N ASN A 396 -27.29 3.91 -9.26
CA ASN A 396 -27.71 3.23 -8.04
C ASN A 396 -27.85 1.72 -8.28
N PHE A 397 -26.98 0.93 -7.68
CA PHE A 397 -27.08 -0.53 -7.59
C PHE A 397 -27.51 -1.00 -6.19
N GLY A 398 -27.15 -0.26 -5.14
CA GLY A 398 -27.49 -0.55 -3.76
C GLY A 398 -28.85 0.00 -3.32
N ILE A 399 -28.92 0.40 -2.04
CA ILE A 399 -30.14 0.89 -1.40
C ILE A 399 -30.04 2.40 -1.17
N ILE A 400 -31.06 3.15 -1.58
CA ILE A 400 -31.25 4.55 -1.18
C ILE A 400 -32.50 4.65 -0.31
N ASN A 401 -32.30 4.99 0.96
CA ASN A 401 -33.36 5.38 1.88
C ASN A 401 -33.50 6.90 1.84
N ALA A 402 -34.62 7.39 1.34
CA ALA A 402 -34.89 8.81 1.14
C ALA A 402 -36.11 9.30 1.92
N GLU A 403 -35.92 10.34 2.72
CA GLU A 403 -37.05 11.10 3.30
C GLU A 403 -37.65 12.07 2.27
N GLY A 404 -36.78 12.75 1.50
CA GLY A 404 -37.12 13.69 0.43
C GLY A 404 -37.05 13.06 -0.97
N VAL A 405 -36.16 13.56 -1.83
CA VAL A 405 -35.95 13.00 -3.17
C VAL A 405 -34.89 11.89 -3.11
N ALA A 406 -35.07 10.78 -3.80
CA ALA A 406 -34.04 9.73 -3.83
C ALA A 406 -32.93 10.06 -4.83
N ILE A 407 -33.29 10.35 -6.08
CA ILE A 407 -32.33 10.68 -7.14
C ILE A 407 -32.79 11.94 -7.87
N SER A 408 -31.93 12.95 -7.89
CA SER A 408 -32.16 14.19 -8.63
C SER A 408 -31.16 14.29 -9.78
N ASN A 409 -31.65 14.47 -11.02
CA ASN A 409 -30.82 14.74 -12.18
C ASN A 409 -31.13 16.12 -12.77
N TYR A 410 -30.16 17.02 -12.73
CA TYR A 410 -30.29 18.38 -13.25
C TYR A 410 -29.46 18.57 -14.54
N GLY A 411 -30.13 19.14 -15.55
CA GLY A 411 -29.49 19.55 -16.80
C GLY A 411 -29.18 18.39 -17.74
N THR A 412 -27.91 18.24 -18.14
CA THR A 412 -27.44 17.23 -19.13
C THR A 412 -26.85 15.97 -18.50
N GLY A 413 -26.96 15.80 -17.18
CA GLY A 413 -26.49 14.60 -16.50
C GLY A 413 -27.28 13.34 -16.86
N THR A 414 -26.74 12.19 -16.48
CA THR A 414 -27.35 10.88 -16.70
C THR A 414 -27.51 10.16 -15.36
N ALA A 415 -28.66 9.53 -15.13
CA ALA A 415 -28.97 8.90 -13.84
C ALA A 415 -29.78 7.61 -14.04
N TYR A 416 -29.30 6.54 -13.42
CA TYR A 416 -29.88 5.20 -13.54
C TYR A 416 -30.17 4.60 -12.15
N ASN A 417 -31.36 4.01 -12.01
CA ASN A 417 -31.67 3.16 -10.87
C ASN A 417 -31.74 1.69 -11.30
N TYR A 418 -30.73 0.90 -10.92
CA TYR A 418 -30.70 -0.56 -11.00
C TYR A 418 -30.93 -1.24 -9.64
N GLY A 419 -30.89 -0.48 -8.56
CA GLY A 419 -31.02 -0.96 -7.19
C GLY A 419 -32.40 -0.73 -6.59
N VAL A 420 -32.41 -0.48 -5.28
CA VAL A 420 -33.62 -0.28 -4.48
C VAL A 420 -33.69 1.15 -3.96
N VAL A 421 -34.85 1.78 -4.12
CA VAL A 421 -35.13 3.11 -3.58
C VAL A 421 -36.31 3.02 -2.63
N LYS A 422 -36.09 3.28 -1.34
CA LYS A 422 -37.13 3.37 -0.32
C LYS A 422 -37.45 4.85 -0.09
N ASN A 423 -38.63 5.31 -0.51
CA ASN A 423 -39.02 6.71 -0.41
C ASN A 423 -40.16 6.90 0.60
N THR A 424 -39.97 7.86 1.51
CA THR A 424 -40.93 8.14 2.60
C THR A 424 -41.95 9.20 2.23
N THR A 425 -41.49 10.33 1.68
CA THR A 425 -42.36 11.44 1.25
C THR A 425 -41.78 12.15 0.03
N GLY A 426 -42.61 12.90 -0.70
CA GLY A 426 -42.15 13.73 -1.82
C GLY A 426 -41.98 12.96 -3.13
N ALA A 427 -41.25 13.55 -4.07
CA ALA A 427 -40.96 12.93 -5.37
C ALA A 427 -39.85 11.89 -5.21
N VAL A 428 -39.97 10.73 -5.89
CA VAL A 428 -38.94 9.69 -5.86
C VAL A 428 -37.72 10.15 -6.66
N PHE A 429 -37.95 10.51 -7.91
CA PHE A 429 -36.93 11.12 -8.76
C PHE A 429 -37.34 12.52 -9.21
N ASN A 430 -36.32 13.33 -9.46
CA ASN A 430 -36.46 14.65 -10.03
C ASN A 430 -35.63 14.74 -11.32
N GLY A 431 -36.24 15.26 -12.39
CA GLY A 431 -35.64 15.25 -13.72
C GLY A 431 -35.70 13.89 -14.42
N LYS A 432 -34.79 13.67 -15.37
CA LYS A 432 -34.71 12.42 -16.15
C LYS A 432 -33.88 11.38 -15.39
N VAL A 433 -34.55 10.43 -14.77
CA VAL A 433 -33.92 9.26 -14.13
C VAL A 433 -34.55 8.02 -14.71
N ASP A 434 -33.74 7.18 -15.34
CA ASP A 434 -34.21 5.93 -15.95
C ASP A 434 -34.19 4.84 -14.87
N ASN A 435 -35.36 4.25 -14.60
CA ASN A 435 -35.56 3.26 -13.55
C ASN A 435 -35.71 1.86 -14.15
N TYR A 436 -34.82 0.96 -13.76
CA TYR A 436 -34.84 -0.48 -14.06
C TYR A 436 -35.01 -1.33 -12.79
N GLY A 437 -34.70 -0.76 -11.61
CA GLY A 437 -34.80 -1.44 -10.32
C GLY A 437 -36.16 -1.29 -9.62
N ILE A 438 -36.11 -1.29 -8.29
CA ILE A 438 -37.29 -1.36 -7.43
C ILE A 438 -37.45 -0.06 -6.64
N VAL A 439 -38.63 0.55 -6.70
CA VAL A 439 -39.04 1.68 -5.85
C VAL A 439 -40.04 1.18 -4.81
N ILE A 440 -39.86 1.54 -3.54
CA ILE A 440 -40.74 1.16 -2.44
C ILE A 440 -41.22 2.43 -1.73
N TYR A 441 -42.54 2.67 -1.71
CA TYR A 441 -43.15 3.71 -0.89
C TYR A 441 -43.33 3.23 0.54
N THR A 442 -42.65 3.85 1.50
CA THR A 442 -42.76 3.48 2.91
C THR A 442 -43.97 4.12 3.60
N THR A 443 -44.60 5.12 2.97
CA THR A 443 -45.86 5.72 3.44
C THR A 443 -46.86 5.95 2.30
N ALA A 444 -48.11 6.25 2.64
CA ALA A 444 -49.18 6.48 1.67
C ALA A 444 -49.09 7.85 0.94
N ASN A 445 -48.24 8.79 1.39
CA ASN A 445 -48.11 10.12 0.78
C ASN A 445 -47.09 10.08 -0.37
N GLN A 446 -47.58 10.06 -1.62
CA GLN A 446 -46.76 9.73 -2.79
C GLN A 446 -46.58 10.93 -3.75
N GLY A 447 -45.35 11.16 -4.21
CA GLY A 447 -45.04 12.13 -5.26
C GLY A 447 -44.91 11.53 -6.66
N ALA A 448 -44.42 12.35 -7.60
CA ALA A 448 -44.11 11.91 -8.95
C ALA A 448 -42.86 11.01 -8.98
N LEU A 449 -42.77 10.13 -9.97
CA LEU A 449 -41.56 9.31 -10.20
C LEU A 449 -40.46 10.13 -10.86
N GLY A 450 -40.76 11.02 -11.80
CA GLY A 450 -39.76 11.75 -12.59
C GLY A 450 -40.17 11.78 -14.07
N THR A 451 -39.27 12.20 -14.95
CA THR A 451 -39.52 12.26 -16.42
C THR A 451 -38.70 11.26 -17.23
N GLY A 452 -37.90 10.41 -16.57
CA GLY A 452 -37.17 9.33 -17.24
C GLY A 452 -38.06 8.12 -17.51
N THR A 453 -37.49 7.14 -18.19
CA THR A 453 -38.16 5.87 -18.51
C THR A 453 -38.30 5.02 -17.25
N ASN A 454 -39.49 4.51 -16.98
CA ASN A 454 -39.73 3.55 -15.91
C ASN A 454 -39.96 2.15 -16.49
N LYS A 455 -38.91 1.33 -16.54
CA LYS A 455 -38.97 -0.11 -16.86
C LYS A 455 -38.90 -1.01 -15.63
N GLY A 456 -38.60 -0.46 -14.45
CA GLY A 456 -38.65 -1.17 -13.16
C GLY A 456 -40.05 -1.19 -12.54
N VAL A 457 -40.11 -1.44 -11.22
CA VAL A 457 -41.37 -1.54 -10.47
C VAL A 457 -41.48 -0.55 -9.33
N VAL A 458 -42.73 -0.23 -8.97
CA VAL A 458 -43.09 0.66 -7.87
C VAL A 458 -44.04 -0.06 -6.92
N LEU A 459 -43.57 -0.29 -5.71
CA LEU A 459 -44.20 -1.09 -4.69
C LEU A 459 -44.63 -0.22 -3.51
N ASP A 460 -45.65 -0.66 -2.77
CA ASP A 460 -45.96 -0.12 -1.45
C ASP A 460 -45.11 -0.80 -0.36
N SER A 461 -45.33 -0.41 0.90
CA SER A 461 -44.60 -0.95 2.05
C SER A 461 -44.88 -2.44 2.34
N THR A 462 -45.84 -3.04 1.66
CA THR A 462 -46.14 -4.49 1.72
C THR A 462 -45.57 -5.26 0.53
N TYR A 463 -44.83 -4.56 -0.34
CA TYR A 463 -44.28 -5.07 -1.60
C TYR A 463 -45.36 -5.42 -2.63
N THR A 464 -46.49 -4.71 -2.61
CA THR A 464 -47.55 -4.86 -3.62
C THR A 464 -47.41 -3.77 -4.68
N LEU A 465 -47.71 -4.07 -5.95
CA LEU A 465 -47.65 -3.10 -7.04
C LEU A 465 -48.60 -1.91 -6.79
N VAL A 466 -48.07 -0.70 -6.91
CA VAL A 466 -48.83 0.54 -6.77
C VAL A 466 -49.64 0.83 -8.03
N SER A 467 -50.94 1.07 -7.87
CA SER A 467 -51.86 1.34 -8.98
C SER A 467 -51.49 2.62 -9.75
N GLY A 468 -51.50 2.54 -11.08
CA GLY A 468 -51.21 3.67 -11.99
C GLY A 468 -49.74 4.10 -12.03
N LYS A 469 -48.82 3.27 -11.49
CA LYS A 469 -47.36 3.51 -11.50
C LYS A 469 -46.57 2.41 -12.22
N ASN A 470 -47.22 1.30 -12.54
CA ASN A 470 -46.63 0.07 -13.07
C ASN A 470 -47.27 -0.31 -14.41
N ASP A 471 -47.54 0.68 -15.25
CA ASP A 471 -48.17 0.44 -16.56
C ASP A 471 -47.26 -0.47 -17.40
N GLY A 472 -47.77 -1.65 -17.78
CA GLY A 472 -47.03 -2.63 -18.57
C GLY A 472 -46.22 -3.67 -17.77
N VAL A 473 -46.24 -3.62 -16.43
CA VAL A 473 -45.64 -4.65 -15.57
C VAL A 473 -46.53 -5.89 -15.53
N ILE A 474 -45.92 -7.06 -15.69
CA ILE A 474 -46.58 -8.38 -15.58
C ILE A 474 -46.24 -8.97 -14.21
N GLU A 475 -47.25 -9.02 -13.33
CA GLU A 475 -47.13 -9.67 -12.02
C GLU A 475 -47.19 -11.20 -12.18
N LEU A 476 -46.18 -11.89 -11.67
CA LEU A 476 -45.98 -13.32 -11.76
C LEU A 476 -46.23 -13.98 -10.40
N SER A 477 -47.16 -14.93 -10.40
CA SER A 477 -47.35 -15.90 -9.31
C SER A 477 -46.57 -17.18 -9.62
N SER A 478 -46.58 -18.15 -8.71
CA SER A 478 -45.98 -19.49 -8.91
C SER A 478 -46.50 -20.27 -10.14
N THR A 479 -47.58 -19.81 -10.80
CA THR A 479 -48.06 -20.36 -12.08
C THR A 479 -47.89 -19.41 -13.27
N GLY A 480 -47.26 -18.25 -13.07
CA GLY A 480 -46.94 -17.27 -14.11
C GLY A 480 -45.81 -17.76 -15.02
N ASN A 481 -45.72 -17.21 -16.23
CA ASN A 481 -44.68 -17.55 -17.19
C ASN A 481 -44.08 -16.28 -17.81
N ILE A 482 -42.77 -16.32 -18.09
CA ILE A 482 -42.07 -15.29 -18.87
C ILE A 482 -42.26 -15.61 -20.35
N SER A 483 -42.80 -14.69 -21.15
CA SER A 483 -43.20 -15.00 -22.54
C SER A 483 -42.04 -15.03 -23.53
N GLY A 484 -40.88 -14.45 -23.18
CA GLY A 484 -39.78 -14.20 -24.11
C GLY A 484 -40.02 -13.02 -25.07
N ASP A 485 -41.15 -12.31 -24.96
CA ASP A 485 -41.36 -11.10 -25.75
C ASP A 485 -40.39 -9.99 -25.32
N ASN A 486 -39.82 -9.27 -26.28
CA ASN A 486 -38.89 -8.17 -26.02
C ASN A 486 -39.54 -7.03 -25.21
N ASP A 487 -38.69 -6.28 -24.49
CA ASP A 487 -39.06 -5.04 -23.78
C ASP A 487 -40.23 -5.19 -22.79
N LYS A 488 -40.32 -6.34 -22.10
CA LYS A 488 -41.29 -6.58 -21.02
C LYS A 488 -40.68 -6.43 -19.64
N THR A 489 -41.51 -5.96 -18.70
CA THR A 489 -41.19 -5.91 -17.27
C THR A 489 -41.98 -6.94 -16.49
N TYR A 490 -41.30 -7.72 -15.66
CA TYR A 490 -41.87 -8.76 -14.83
C TYR A 490 -41.61 -8.49 -13.34
N TYR A 491 -42.57 -8.87 -12.50
CA TYR A 491 -42.47 -8.76 -11.05
C TYR A 491 -42.89 -10.05 -10.37
N THR A 492 -42.12 -10.51 -9.38
CA THR A 492 -42.58 -11.55 -8.46
C THR A 492 -42.18 -11.27 -7.02
N LYS A 493 -42.91 -11.85 -6.08
CA LYS A 493 -42.62 -11.80 -4.65
C LYS A 493 -42.71 -13.20 -4.06
N ASP A 494 -41.62 -13.69 -3.50
CA ASP A 494 -41.55 -15.00 -2.83
C ASP A 494 -42.10 -16.16 -3.69
N ASN A 495 -41.87 -16.13 -5.01
CA ASN A 495 -42.14 -17.27 -5.89
C ASN A 495 -40.90 -17.62 -6.70
N THR A 496 -40.74 -18.90 -7.00
CA THR A 496 -39.84 -19.38 -8.04
C THR A 496 -40.56 -19.38 -9.38
N ILE A 497 -40.00 -18.67 -10.35
CA ILE A 497 -40.50 -18.61 -11.71
C ILE A 497 -39.55 -19.36 -12.63
N ASP A 498 -40.06 -20.46 -13.20
CA ASP A 498 -39.38 -21.20 -14.25
C ASP A 498 -39.54 -20.52 -15.62
N PHE A 499 -38.46 -20.45 -16.40
CA PHE A 499 -38.50 -19.98 -17.79
C PHE A 499 -37.41 -20.62 -18.65
N SER A 500 -37.56 -20.54 -19.97
CA SER A 500 -36.67 -21.24 -20.92
C SER A 500 -36.43 -20.46 -22.21
N GLN A 501 -36.63 -19.14 -22.19
CA GLN A 501 -36.48 -18.26 -23.36
C GLN A 501 -35.36 -17.26 -23.10
N ASP A 502 -34.60 -16.95 -24.15
CA ASP A 502 -33.73 -15.77 -24.18
C ASP A 502 -34.52 -14.48 -24.02
N LEU A 503 -33.87 -13.46 -23.50
CA LEU A 503 -34.50 -12.19 -23.17
C LEU A 503 -33.76 -11.03 -23.85
N THR A 504 -34.53 -10.08 -24.39
CA THR A 504 -33.99 -8.88 -25.06
C THR A 504 -34.73 -7.63 -24.61
N GLY A 505 -34.02 -6.68 -24.01
CA GLY A 505 -34.59 -5.43 -23.50
C GLY A 505 -35.48 -5.59 -22.26
N ASN A 506 -35.53 -6.79 -21.68
CA ASN A 506 -36.46 -7.16 -20.61
C ASN A 506 -35.96 -6.74 -19.23
N VAL A 507 -36.90 -6.53 -18.30
CA VAL A 507 -36.60 -6.23 -16.90
C VAL A 507 -37.32 -7.22 -15.98
N LEU A 508 -36.56 -7.99 -15.22
CA LEU A 508 -37.06 -8.95 -14.23
C LEU A 508 -36.81 -8.38 -12.84
N THR A 509 -37.87 -8.25 -12.04
CA THR A 509 -37.76 -7.71 -10.67
C THR A 509 -38.32 -8.69 -9.65
N ALA A 510 -37.66 -8.84 -8.50
CA ALA A 510 -38.11 -9.75 -7.44
C ALA A 510 -37.96 -9.13 -6.05
N VAL A 511 -38.90 -9.44 -5.15
CA VAL A 511 -38.72 -9.26 -3.70
C VAL A 511 -38.70 -10.63 -3.03
N ILE A 512 -37.67 -10.88 -2.22
CA ILE A 512 -37.38 -12.18 -1.61
C ILE A 512 -37.23 -11.98 -0.10
N THR A 513 -38.05 -12.67 0.67
CA THR A 513 -38.08 -12.62 2.15
C THR A 513 -37.63 -13.94 2.79
N GLY A 514 -37.70 -15.04 2.04
CA GLY A 514 -37.30 -16.39 2.45
C GLY A 514 -35.93 -16.80 1.89
N ASP A 515 -35.77 -18.09 1.58
CA ASP A 515 -34.54 -18.71 1.06
C ASP A 515 -34.69 -19.19 -0.40
N ASP A 516 -35.73 -18.71 -1.10
CA ASP A 516 -36.17 -19.25 -2.39
C ASP A 516 -35.30 -18.77 -3.57
N VAL A 517 -35.38 -19.51 -4.69
CA VAL A 517 -34.88 -19.05 -5.99
C VAL A 517 -35.95 -18.18 -6.64
N ALA A 518 -35.64 -16.97 -7.09
CA ALA A 518 -36.62 -16.11 -7.76
C ALA A 518 -36.85 -16.52 -9.22
N TYR A 519 -35.78 -16.62 -10.01
CA TYR A 519 -35.84 -17.01 -11.42
C TYR A 519 -34.99 -18.25 -11.66
N ASN A 520 -35.60 -19.27 -12.25
CA ASN A 520 -34.96 -20.55 -12.51
C ASN A 520 -35.02 -20.84 -14.02
N TYR A 521 -33.87 -20.76 -14.69
CA TYR A 521 -33.77 -21.09 -16.10
C TYR A 521 -33.65 -22.60 -16.28
N ASN A 522 -34.57 -23.20 -17.05
CA ASN A 522 -34.63 -24.64 -17.30
C ASN A 522 -34.62 -25.00 -18.79
N GLY A 523 -34.15 -24.08 -19.64
CA GLY A 523 -33.96 -24.34 -21.06
C GLY A 523 -32.91 -25.44 -21.32
N SER A 524 -32.96 -26.01 -22.53
CA SER A 524 -32.01 -27.05 -22.94
C SER A 524 -30.70 -26.50 -23.49
N ASP A 525 -30.68 -25.22 -23.89
CA ASP A 525 -29.55 -24.51 -24.49
C ASP A 525 -29.06 -23.40 -23.55
N GLU A 526 -28.08 -22.60 -23.98
CA GLU A 526 -27.60 -21.40 -23.26
C GLU A 526 -28.73 -20.41 -22.98
N LEU A 527 -28.63 -19.62 -21.91
CA LEU A 527 -29.49 -18.47 -21.67
C LEU A 527 -28.78 -17.19 -22.15
N VAL A 528 -29.37 -16.49 -23.10
CA VAL A 528 -28.90 -15.16 -23.52
C VAL A 528 -29.77 -14.07 -22.91
N LEU A 529 -29.15 -13.19 -22.12
CA LEU A 529 -29.72 -11.92 -21.68
C LEU A 529 -29.07 -10.79 -22.48
N ASN A 530 -29.85 -10.13 -23.32
CA ASN A 530 -29.40 -9.03 -24.17
C ASN A 530 -30.10 -7.72 -23.79
N ASP A 531 -29.34 -6.65 -23.52
CA ASP A 531 -29.86 -5.36 -23.03
C ASP A 531 -30.90 -5.51 -21.90
N SER A 532 -30.76 -6.53 -21.05
CA SER A 532 -31.75 -6.95 -20.08
C SER A 532 -31.25 -6.72 -18.64
N VAL A 533 -32.20 -6.53 -17.73
CA VAL A 533 -31.91 -6.24 -16.32
C VAL A 533 -32.63 -7.23 -15.42
N VAL A 534 -31.93 -7.85 -14.48
CA VAL A 534 -32.50 -8.72 -13.44
C VAL A 534 -32.16 -8.11 -12.08
N THR A 535 -33.16 -7.64 -11.33
CA THR A 535 -32.97 -7.00 -10.02
C THR A 535 -33.76 -7.72 -8.93
N GLY A 536 -33.08 -8.18 -7.88
CA GLY A 536 -33.71 -8.81 -6.70
C GLY A 536 -33.48 -7.99 -5.44
N TYR A 537 -34.51 -7.77 -4.63
CA TYR A 537 -34.37 -7.18 -3.30
C TYR A 537 -34.62 -8.25 -2.22
N PHE A 538 -33.58 -8.60 -1.48
CA PHE A 538 -33.59 -9.55 -0.39
C PHE A 538 -33.73 -8.80 0.94
N THR A 539 -34.90 -8.89 1.56
CA THR A 539 -35.30 -8.13 2.75
C THR A 539 -35.35 -9.01 4.00
N ASP A 540 -35.24 -8.39 5.18
CA ASP A 540 -35.44 -9.03 6.49
C ASP A 540 -34.58 -10.28 6.75
N GLY A 541 -33.34 -10.29 6.22
CA GLY A 541 -32.42 -11.43 6.34
C GLY A 541 -32.74 -12.59 5.38
N GLY A 542 -33.57 -12.35 4.37
CA GLY A 542 -33.84 -13.30 3.30
C GLY A 542 -32.55 -13.75 2.62
N LYS A 543 -32.48 -15.04 2.31
CA LYS A 543 -31.33 -15.69 1.66
C LYS A 543 -31.78 -16.24 0.32
N GLY A 544 -30.87 -16.86 -0.42
CA GLY A 544 -31.24 -17.60 -1.63
C GLY A 544 -30.70 -16.94 -2.90
N THR A 545 -31.36 -17.22 -4.02
CA THR A 545 -30.78 -17.02 -5.35
C THR A 545 -31.68 -16.19 -6.24
N LEU A 546 -31.13 -15.14 -6.86
CA LEU A 546 -31.89 -14.32 -7.79
C LEU A 546 -32.10 -15.05 -9.14
N LEU A 547 -31.02 -15.54 -9.74
CA LEU A 547 -31.07 -16.31 -10.99
C LEU A 547 -30.32 -17.63 -10.84
N ASN A 548 -31.00 -18.74 -11.08
CA ASN A 548 -30.39 -20.06 -11.22
C ASN A 548 -30.34 -20.46 -12.70
N VAL A 549 -29.18 -20.90 -13.17
CA VAL A 549 -28.97 -21.35 -14.56
C VAL A 549 -28.25 -22.70 -14.53
N SER A 550 -28.80 -23.70 -15.20
CA SER A 550 -28.21 -25.05 -15.26
C SER A 550 -27.33 -25.32 -16.50
N ASN A 551 -27.21 -24.34 -17.41
CA ASN A 551 -26.37 -24.36 -18.60
C ASN A 551 -25.58 -23.03 -18.67
N ASP A 552 -24.95 -22.76 -19.81
CA ASP A 552 -24.24 -21.53 -20.10
C ASP A 552 -25.14 -20.29 -19.98
N LEU A 553 -24.55 -19.17 -19.53
CA LEU A 553 -25.20 -17.87 -19.37
C LEU A 553 -24.41 -16.82 -20.14
N VAL A 554 -25.05 -16.18 -21.12
CA VAL A 554 -24.47 -15.08 -21.88
C VAL A 554 -25.17 -13.77 -21.51
N LEU A 555 -24.40 -12.80 -21.03
CA LEU A 555 -24.83 -11.44 -20.76
C LEU A 555 -24.31 -10.52 -21.85
N VAL A 556 -25.20 -9.78 -22.52
CA VAL A 556 -24.85 -8.78 -23.53
C VAL A 556 -25.41 -7.44 -23.08
N ASN A 557 -24.52 -6.51 -22.71
CA ASN A 557 -24.84 -5.21 -22.09
C ASN A 557 -25.95 -5.31 -21.02
N SER A 558 -25.91 -6.38 -20.23
CA SER A 558 -26.99 -6.75 -19.31
C SER A 558 -26.53 -6.66 -17.87
N THR A 559 -27.47 -6.39 -16.96
CA THR A 559 -27.19 -6.22 -15.53
C THR A 559 -27.96 -7.24 -14.70
N ILE A 560 -27.26 -8.00 -13.86
CA ILE A 560 -27.88 -8.79 -12.78
C ILE A 560 -27.49 -8.17 -11.45
N ASN A 561 -28.46 -7.81 -10.62
CA ASN A 561 -28.22 -7.09 -9.38
C ASN A 561 -29.03 -7.67 -8.22
N ALA A 562 -28.36 -8.34 -7.30
CA ALA A 562 -28.94 -8.81 -6.05
C ALA A 562 -28.66 -7.81 -4.93
N VAL A 563 -29.72 -7.11 -4.53
CA VAL A 563 -29.69 -6.01 -3.56
C VAL A 563 -30.13 -6.51 -2.20
N THR A 564 -29.31 -6.29 -1.18
CA THR A 564 -29.65 -6.59 0.20
C THR A 564 -28.98 -5.59 1.14
N ASP A 565 -29.34 -5.62 2.43
CA ASP A 565 -28.67 -4.81 3.43
C ASP A 565 -27.22 -5.31 3.62
N ILE A 566 -26.28 -4.42 3.95
CA ILE A 566 -24.83 -4.70 3.95
C ILE A 566 -24.47 -5.94 4.79
N GLU A 567 -25.15 -6.16 5.91
CA GLU A 567 -24.89 -7.30 6.82
C GLU A 567 -25.35 -8.65 6.26
N ASN A 568 -26.19 -8.67 5.23
CA ASN A 568 -26.78 -9.89 4.68
C ASN A 568 -26.19 -10.29 3.31
N ARG A 569 -25.24 -9.51 2.79
CA ARG A 569 -24.67 -9.70 1.44
C ARG A 569 -24.13 -11.11 1.20
N ASP A 570 -23.46 -11.71 2.18
CA ASP A 570 -22.83 -13.03 2.05
C ASP A 570 -23.84 -14.18 1.92
N ASN A 571 -25.10 -13.95 2.31
CA ASN A 571 -26.17 -14.95 2.26
C ASN A 571 -26.98 -14.91 0.95
N VAL A 572 -26.64 -14.00 0.03
CA VAL A 572 -27.43 -13.72 -1.17
C VAL A 572 -26.61 -14.05 -2.41
N THR A 573 -27.16 -14.93 -3.25
CA THR A 573 -26.55 -15.33 -4.52
C THR A 573 -27.26 -14.60 -5.67
N ALA A 574 -26.52 -13.80 -6.43
CA ALA A 574 -27.03 -13.13 -7.62
C ALA A 574 -27.23 -14.13 -8.76
N VAL A 575 -26.22 -14.96 -9.01
CA VAL A 575 -26.26 -16.00 -10.04
C VAL A 575 -25.77 -17.30 -9.44
N LYS A 576 -26.58 -18.36 -9.57
CA LYS A 576 -26.15 -19.73 -9.32
C LYS A 576 -26.00 -20.45 -10.66
N LEU A 577 -24.79 -20.90 -10.96
CA LEU A 577 -24.45 -21.69 -12.14
C LEU A 577 -24.33 -23.16 -11.71
N ASP A 578 -25.32 -23.97 -12.05
CA ASP A 578 -25.32 -25.42 -11.78
C ASP A 578 -24.52 -26.20 -12.85
N GLY A 579 -23.42 -25.61 -13.35
CA GLY A 579 -22.59 -26.06 -14.48
C GLY A 579 -22.76 -25.17 -15.72
N GLY A 580 -21.71 -25.06 -16.54
CA GLY A 580 -21.67 -24.23 -17.76
C GLY A 580 -20.75 -23.01 -17.68
N THR A 581 -20.67 -22.23 -18.75
CA THR A 581 -19.81 -21.04 -18.89
C THR A 581 -20.61 -19.75 -18.69
N LEU A 582 -20.07 -18.79 -17.93
CA LEU A 582 -20.61 -17.43 -17.86
C LEU A 582 -19.84 -16.52 -18.84
N THR A 583 -20.52 -16.03 -19.87
CA THR A 583 -19.95 -15.11 -20.86
C THR A 583 -20.50 -13.70 -20.66
N GLN A 584 -19.63 -12.74 -20.39
CA GLN A 584 -19.97 -11.32 -20.26
C GLN A 584 -19.45 -10.53 -21.46
N VAL A 585 -20.39 -10.04 -22.25
CA VAL A 585 -20.16 -9.27 -23.48
C VAL A 585 -20.42 -7.77 -23.21
N GLY A 586 -19.51 -6.91 -23.68
CA GLY A 586 -19.67 -5.46 -23.65
C GLY A 586 -19.67 -4.87 -22.24
N GLU A 587 -20.67 -4.04 -21.91
CA GLU A 587 -20.82 -3.36 -20.60
C GLU A 587 -21.63 -4.20 -19.58
N SER A 588 -21.66 -5.52 -19.74
CA SER A 588 -22.39 -6.40 -18.82
C SER A 588 -21.81 -6.37 -17.40
N GLN A 589 -22.70 -6.54 -16.42
CA GLN A 589 -22.34 -6.48 -15.00
C GLN A 589 -23.18 -7.42 -14.15
N ILE A 590 -22.52 -8.12 -13.22
CA ILE A 590 -23.17 -8.83 -12.12
C ILE A 590 -22.79 -8.16 -10.80
N VAL A 591 -23.80 -7.76 -10.02
CA VAL A 591 -23.65 -7.19 -8.69
C VAL A 591 -24.24 -8.16 -7.68
N GLY A 592 -23.35 -8.82 -6.94
CA GLY A 592 -23.67 -9.84 -5.95
C GLY A 592 -22.86 -11.12 -6.17
N LYS A 593 -23.02 -12.09 -5.28
CA LYS A 593 -22.26 -13.35 -5.30
C LYS A 593 -22.64 -14.20 -6.52
N ILE A 594 -21.64 -14.77 -7.19
CA ILE A 594 -21.81 -15.85 -8.17
C ILE A 594 -21.43 -17.16 -7.48
N GLU A 595 -22.25 -18.20 -7.61
CA GLU A 595 -22.04 -19.50 -6.97
C GLU A 595 -22.15 -20.62 -8.00
N GLY A 596 -21.15 -21.50 -8.10
CA GLY A 596 -21.14 -22.57 -9.10
C GLY A 596 -19.73 -22.96 -9.52
N GLN A 597 -19.60 -24.01 -10.34
CA GLN A 597 -18.34 -24.47 -10.93
C GLN A 597 -18.45 -24.34 -12.45
N GLY A 598 -17.56 -23.59 -13.09
CA GLY A 598 -17.60 -23.29 -14.52
C GLY A 598 -16.58 -22.22 -14.94
N ASP A 599 -16.33 -22.11 -16.23
CA ASP A 599 -15.42 -21.10 -16.80
C ASP A 599 -16.12 -19.74 -16.89
N VAL A 600 -15.34 -18.66 -16.84
CA VAL A 600 -15.86 -17.30 -17.06
C VAL A 600 -15.17 -16.68 -18.27
N GLU A 601 -15.96 -16.07 -19.14
CA GLU A 601 -15.46 -15.37 -20.32
C GLU A 601 -15.84 -13.89 -20.28
N TYR A 602 -14.88 -13.02 -20.61
CA TYR A 602 -15.13 -11.62 -20.94
C TYR A 602 -14.87 -11.40 -22.42
N VAL A 603 -15.88 -10.95 -23.14
CA VAL A 603 -15.85 -10.81 -24.61
C VAL A 603 -16.03 -9.35 -25.00
N ALA A 604 -15.01 -8.77 -25.64
CA ALA A 604 -14.98 -7.34 -26.00
C ALA A 604 -15.37 -6.42 -24.83
N SER A 605 -14.98 -6.80 -23.61
CA SER A 605 -15.47 -6.14 -22.40
C SER A 605 -14.77 -4.81 -22.19
N GLN A 606 -15.55 -3.82 -21.73
CA GLN A 606 -15.07 -2.49 -21.32
C GLN A 606 -15.21 -2.31 -19.80
N SER A 607 -15.53 -3.38 -19.08
CA SER A 607 -15.88 -3.33 -17.66
C SER A 607 -14.66 -2.96 -16.81
N LYS A 608 -14.87 -2.08 -15.84
CA LYS A 608 -13.80 -1.59 -14.94
C LYS A 608 -14.02 -2.09 -13.52
N GLU A 609 -12.90 -2.24 -12.81
CA GLU A 609 -12.86 -2.59 -11.38
C GLU A 609 -13.69 -3.83 -11.04
N GLN A 610 -13.62 -4.85 -11.91
CA GLN A 610 -14.28 -6.13 -11.67
C GLN A 610 -13.69 -6.81 -10.44
N SER A 611 -14.53 -7.52 -9.70
CA SER A 611 -14.14 -8.31 -8.54
C SER A 611 -14.77 -9.67 -8.68
N ILE A 612 -13.97 -10.67 -9.02
CA ILE A 612 -14.43 -12.04 -9.28
C ILE A 612 -13.48 -13.06 -8.67
N GLY A 613 -14.02 -14.16 -8.16
CA GLY A 613 -13.27 -15.33 -7.74
C GLY A 613 -13.89 -16.57 -8.37
N ILE A 614 -13.07 -17.39 -9.02
CA ILE A 614 -13.48 -18.64 -9.65
C ILE A 614 -12.46 -19.74 -9.35
N ASP A 615 -12.96 -20.94 -9.09
CA ASP A 615 -12.15 -22.16 -9.05
C ASP A 615 -12.03 -22.70 -10.50
N GLY A 616 -11.25 -22.02 -11.35
CA GLY A 616 -11.11 -22.39 -12.77
C GLY A 616 -10.44 -21.34 -13.66
N GLU A 617 -10.70 -21.43 -14.97
CA GLU A 617 -10.10 -20.57 -15.99
C GLU A 617 -10.96 -19.32 -16.27
N LEU A 618 -10.31 -18.16 -16.31
CA LEU A 618 -10.88 -16.91 -16.80
C LEU A 618 -10.34 -16.63 -18.20
N THR A 619 -11.22 -16.50 -19.19
CA THR A 619 -10.84 -16.15 -20.56
C THR A 619 -11.25 -14.73 -20.90
N ILE A 620 -10.35 -13.96 -21.49
CA ILE A 620 -10.62 -12.62 -22.02
C ILE A 620 -10.33 -12.65 -23.52
N ARG A 621 -11.33 -12.32 -24.34
CA ARG A 621 -11.24 -12.48 -25.80
C ARG A 621 -11.97 -11.41 -26.58
N ASN A 622 -11.65 -11.29 -27.87
CA ASN A 622 -12.50 -10.53 -28.79
C ASN A 622 -13.77 -11.35 -29.11
N ALA A 623 -14.81 -10.64 -29.52
CA ALA A 623 -15.96 -11.27 -30.14
C ALA A 623 -15.60 -11.74 -31.56
N THR A 624 -16.03 -12.93 -31.92
CA THR A 624 -15.96 -13.42 -33.30
C THR A 624 -16.80 -12.57 -34.25
N ASN A 625 -16.63 -12.75 -35.57
CA ASN A 625 -17.47 -12.05 -36.56
C ASN A 625 -18.97 -12.40 -36.43
N GLU A 626 -19.26 -13.63 -36.04
CA GLU A 626 -20.63 -14.10 -35.82
C GLU A 626 -21.22 -13.45 -34.57
N GLU A 627 -20.52 -13.50 -33.44
CA GLU A 627 -20.92 -12.84 -32.19
C GLU A 627 -21.03 -11.31 -32.35
N SER A 628 -20.11 -10.69 -33.10
CA SER A 628 -20.17 -9.24 -33.36
C SER A 628 -21.45 -8.85 -34.10
N THR A 629 -21.91 -9.70 -35.01
CA THR A 629 -23.18 -9.48 -35.73
C THR A 629 -24.38 -9.82 -34.84
N GLN A 630 -24.32 -10.93 -34.12
CA GLN A 630 -25.39 -11.42 -33.24
C GLN A 630 -25.68 -10.46 -32.09
N TYR A 631 -24.63 -9.97 -31.44
CA TYR A 631 -24.67 -9.11 -30.26
C TYR A 631 -24.52 -7.63 -30.58
N SER A 632 -24.47 -7.28 -31.88
CA SER A 632 -24.34 -5.89 -32.35
C SER A 632 -23.13 -5.15 -31.74
N ILE A 633 -22.02 -5.86 -31.58
CA ILE A 633 -20.78 -5.31 -31.01
C ILE A 633 -20.15 -4.39 -32.05
N THR A 634 -20.10 -3.10 -31.72
CA THR A 634 -19.51 -2.07 -32.59
C THR A 634 -18.07 -1.73 -32.22
N ASN A 635 -17.68 -2.04 -30.98
CA ASN A 635 -16.32 -1.90 -30.48
C ASN A 635 -15.85 -3.26 -29.97
N ASN A 636 -14.98 -3.92 -30.74
CA ASN A 636 -14.47 -5.25 -30.43
C ASN A 636 -13.16 -5.24 -29.63
N LYS A 637 -12.65 -4.03 -29.33
CA LYS A 637 -11.50 -3.87 -28.46
C LYS A 637 -11.89 -4.26 -27.04
N THR A 638 -10.97 -4.89 -26.31
CA THR A 638 -11.08 -5.08 -24.87
C THR A 638 -10.35 -3.97 -24.13
N ASP A 639 -10.97 -3.44 -23.08
CA ASP A 639 -10.35 -2.53 -22.13
C ASP A 639 -10.93 -2.82 -20.74
N ILE A 640 -10.42 -3.86 -20.10
CA ILE A 640 -10.95 -4.40 -18.84
C ILE A 640 -9.99 -4.15 -17.69
N SER A 641 -10.53 -3.93 -16.48
CA SER A 641 -9.72 -3.92 -15.26
C SER A 641 -10.35 -4.71 -14.13
N PHE A 642 -9.50 -5.37 -13.36
CA PHE A 642 -9.88 -6.11 -12.16
C PHE A 642 -9.34 -5.36 -10.95
N LEU A 643 -10.23 -5.03 -10.01
CA LEU A 643 -9.80 -4.67 -8.67
C LEU A 643 -9.27 -5.92 -7.97
N ASN A 644 -10.00 -7.04 -8.14
CA ASN A 644 -9.70 -8.33 -7.54
C ASN A 644 -10.00 -9.46 -8.52
N LEU A 645 -9.13 -10.46 -8.54
CA LEU A 645 -9.29 -11.65 -9.36
C LEU A 645 -8.65 -12.82 -8.63
N GLU A 646 -9.41 -13.89 -8.42
CA GLU A 646 -8.89 -15.20 -8.02
C GLU A 646 -9.27 -16.20 -9.10
N ALA A 647 -8.29 -16.85 -9.72
CA ALA A 647 -8.49 -17.85 -10.76
C ALA A 647 -7.31 -18.83 -10.82
N ASP A 648 -7.53 -20.03 -11.34
CA ASP A 648 -6.45 -21.00 -11.56
C ASP A 648 -5.59 -20.61 -12.78
N LYS A 649 -6.22 -19.99 -13.78
CA LYS A 649 -5.59 -19.55 -15.03
C LYS A 649 -6.33 -18.35 -15.63
N LEU A 650 -5.57 -17.44 -16.23
CA LEU A 650 -6.06 -16.36 -17.08
C LEU A 650 -5.61 -16.59 -18.52
N THR A 651 -6.55 -16.74 -19.44
CA THR A 651 -6.27 -16.85 -20.87
C THR A 651 -6.66 -15.57 -21.61
N LEU A 652 -5.75 -15.08 -22.45
CA LEU A 652 -5.92 -13.89 -23.29
C LEU A 652 -6.01 -14.34 -24.75
N ASP A 653 -7.21 -14.38 -25.31
CA ASP A 653 -7.49 -14.95 -26.64
C ASP A 653 -8.00 -13.90 -27.64
N PHE A 654 -7.07 -13.09 -28.16
CA PHE A 654 -7.34 -12.01 -29.09
C PHE A 654 -6.98 -12.38 -30.54
N THR A 655 -7.82 -13.21 -31.17
CA THR A 655 -7.55 -13.84 -32.48
C THR A 655 -8.20 -13.15 -33.67
N VAL A 656 -8.97 -12.08 -33.45
CA VAL A 656 -9.76 -11.43 -34.51
C VAL A 656 -8.94 -10.32 -35.12
N GLU A 657 -8.14 -10.63 -36.14
CA GLU A 657 -7.17 -9.70 -36.75
C GLU A 657 -7.76 -8.34 -37.18
N ASP A 658 -7.56 -7.31 -36.37
CA ASP A 658 -7.53 -5.91 -36.77
C ASP A 658 -6.28 -5.27 -36.13
N SER A 659 -5.18 -5.22 -36.90
CA SER A 659 -3.82 -4.87 -36.47
C SER A 659 -3.64 -3.45 -35.88
N LYS A 660 -4.73 -2.76 -35.54
CA LYS A 660 -4.79 -1.46 -34.87
C LYS A 660 -5.36 -1.54 -33.45
N ASN A 661 -6.02 -2.64 -33.09
CA ASN A 661 -6.64 -2.77 -31.78
C ASN A 661 -5.58 -3.20 -30.76
N VAL A 662 -5.49 -2.41 -29.70
CA VAL A 662 -4.69 -2.72 -28.51
C VAL A 662 -5.67 -3.15 -27.44
N ASN A 663 -5.65 -4.41 -27.05
CA ASN A 663 -6.49 -4.97 -26.00
C ASN A 663 -5.83 -4.73 -24.65
N LYS A 664 -6.51 -3.97 -23.79
CA LYS A 664 -5.96 -3.55 -22.51
C LYS A 664 -6.55 -4.38 -21.38
N VAL A 665 -5.68 -4.94 -20.56
CA VAL A 665 -6.03 -5.69 -19.35
C VAL A 665 -5.24 -5.12 -18.18
N VAL A 666 -5.93 -4.71 -17.12
CA VAL A 666 -5.28 -4.21 -15.90
C VAL A 666 -5.65 -5.12 -14.72
N LEU A 667 -4.65 -5.76 -14.15
CA LEU A 667 -4.75 -6.56 -12.93
C LEU A 667 -4.36 -5.67 -11.75
N GLY A 668 -5.31 -5.47 -10.83
CA GLY A 668 -5.14 -4.68 -9.61
C GLY A 668 -4.13 -5.27 -8.64
N ASP A 669 -4.02 -4.64 -7.46
CA ASP A 669 -3.07 -5.06 -6.42
C ASP A 669 -3.38 -6.44 -5.83
N ASN A 670 -4.63 -6.91 -5.96
CA ASN A 670 -5.15 -8.07 -5.23
C ASN A 670 -5.62 -9.15 -6.20
N VAL A 671 -4.73 -9.51 -7.12
CA VAL A 671 -4.95 -10.55 -8.11
C VAL A 671 -4.13 -11.77 -7.73
N VAL A 672 -4.80 -12.92 -7.62
CA VAL A 672 -4.18 -14.23 -7.40
C VAL A 672 -4.50 -15.11 -8.59
N ILE A 673 -3.47 -15.52 -9.33
CA ILE A 673 -3.62 -16.39 -10.49
C ILE A 673 -2.67 -17.58 -10.37
N GLY A 674 -3.25 -18.78 -10.31
CA GLY A 674 -2.55 -20.05 -10.10
C GLY A 674 -2.22 -20.35 -8.64
N GLU A 675 -1.75 -21.58 -8.40
CA GLU A 675 -1.23 -22.00 -7.09
C GLU A 675 0.30 -21.87 -7.04
N ALA A 676 0.87 -21.62 -5.86
CA ALA A 676 2.31 -21.44 -5.65
C ALA A 676 3.22 -22.61 -6.14
N THR A 677 2.65 -23.77 -6.46
CA THR A 677 3.40 -24.93 -6.99
C THR A 677 3.29 -25.10 -8.52
N THR A 678 2.57 -24.22 -9.21
CA THR A 678 2.33 -24.31 -10.64
C THR A 678 3.55 -23.91 -11.45
N THR A 679 3.86 -24.68 -12.50
CA THR A 679 5.03 -24.45 -13.40
C THR A 679 4.59 -24.38 -14.87
N THR A 680 3.34 -24.04 -15.11
CA THR A 680 2.77 -23.82 -16.45
C THR A 680 2.37 -22.35 -16.57
N PRO A 681 2.14 -21.83 -17.79
CA PRO A 681 1.57 -20.51 -17.96
C PRO A 681 0.24 -20.40 -17.23
N VAL A 682 0.19 -19.49 -16.27
CA VAL A 682 -1.01 -19.13 -15.53
C VAL A 682 -1.63 -17.87 -16.08
N ILE A 683 -0.85 -17.05 -16.80
CA ILE A 683 -1.35 -16.07 -17.76
C ILE A 683 -0.89 -16.52 -19.15
N ASP A 684 -1.83 -16.79 -20.06
CA ASP A 684 -1.55 -17.40 -21.36
C ASP A 684 -2.24 -16.64 -22.49
N GLY A 685 -1.45 -15.86 -23.23
CA GLY A 685 -1.86 -15.11 -24.40
C GLY A 685 -1.40 -15.72 -25.73
N SER A 686 -0.81 -16.92 -25.71
CA SER A 686 -0.05 -17.46 -26.86
C SER A 686 -0.87 -17.65 -28.15
N SER A 687 -2.20 -17.76 -28.03
CA SER A 687 -3.11 -17.82 -29.18
C SER A 687 -3.38 -16.45 -29.82
N SER A 688 -3.10 -15.36 -29.11
CA SER A 688 -3.41 -14.00 -29.55
C SER A 688 -2.60 -13.57 -30.77
N THR A 689 -3.28 -12.87 -31.67
CA THR A 689 -2.72 -12.28 -32.89
C THR A 689 -2.83 -10.75 -32.91
N GLU A 690 -3.69 -10.18 -32.05
CA GLU A 690 -3.75 -8.74 -31.80
C GLU A 690 -2.83 -8.32 -30.65
N LYS A 691 -2.62 -7.00 -30.51
CA LYS A 691 -1.74 -6.43 -29.48
C LYS A 691 -2.37 -6.55 -28.09
N ILE A 692 -1.58 -7.00 -27.12
CA ILE A 692 -1.90 -7.06 -25.70
C ILE A 692 -1.15 -5.95 -24.95
N ASP A 693 -1.89 -5.14 -24.20
CA ASP A 693 -1.36 -4.22 -23.19
C ASP A 693 -1.80 -4.71 -21.80
N LEU A 694 -0.93 -5.51 -21.17
CA LEU A 694 -1.16 -6.10 -19.86
C LEU A 694 -0.45 -5.27 -18.79
N THR A 695 -1.20 -4.74 -17.84
CA THR A 695 -0.65 -4.11 -16.62
C THR A 695 -0.92 -5.00 -15.42
N ILE A 696 0.13 -5.37 -14.70
CA ILE A 696 0.07 -6.08 -13.42
C ILE A 696 0.53 -5.10 -12.34
N ASN A 697 -0.37 -4.68 -11.46
CA ASN A 697 0.02 -3.72 -10.43
C ASN A 697 0.93 -4.35 -9.38
N ASP A 698 0.67 -5.59 -8.99
CA ASP A 698 1.47 -6.36 -8.03
C ASP A 698 1.71 -7.79 -8.56
N ILE A 699 2.97 -8.14 -8.79
CA ILE A 699 3.35 -9.44 -9.37
C ILE A 699 3.29 -10.59 -8.35
N THR A 700 3.23 -10.28 -7.05
CA THR A 700 3.38 -11.30 -5.98
C THR A 700 2.24 -12.32 -5.93
N GLY A 701 1.06 -11.99 -6.46
CA GLY A 701 -0.06 -12.91 -6.57
C GLY A 701 -0.08 -13.74 -7.86
N ILE A 702 0.92 -13.60 -8.74
CA ILE A 702 1.01 -14.41 -9.96
C ILE A 702 1.92 -15.62 -9.68
N HIS A 703 1.36 -16.82 -9.80
CA HIS A 703 2.02 -18.06 -9.40
C HIS A 703 2.18 -19.03 -10.60
N GLY A 704 3.07 -18.70 -11.54
CA GLY A 704 3.35 -19.55 -12.70
C GLY A 704 4.12 -18.78 -13.77
N ASP A 705 4.00 -19.17 -15.04
CA ASP A 705 4.58 -18.42 -16.16
C ASP A 705 3.57 -17.40 -16.74
N ILE A 706 4.09 -16.37 -17.41
CA ILE A 706 3.32 -15.38 -18.17
C ILE A 706 3.73 -15.49 -19.63
N THR A 707 2.77 -15.71 -20.52
CA THR A 707 2.97 -15.66 -21.96
C THR A 707 2.02 -14.63 -22.56
N LEU A 708 2.51 -13.72 -23.41
CA LEU A 708 1.68 -12.80 -24.20
C LEU A 708 1.42 -13.40 -25.60
N GLY A 709 1.29 -12.58 -26.64
CA GLY A 709 0.81 -12.97 -27.96
C GLY A 709 1.81 -12.72 -29.09
N ASN A 710 1.37 -12.98 -30.33
CA ASN A 710 2.24 -12.98 -31.51
C ASN A 710 2.38 -11.61 -32.20
N ASN A 711 2.07 -10.51 -31.50
CA ASN A 711 2.13 -9.15 -32.03
C ASN A 711 3.03 -8.28 -31.13
N ASP A 712 3.25 -7.01 -31.46
CA ASP A 712 4.04 -6.15 -30.56
C ASP A 712 3.21 -5.78 -29.33
N ASP A 713 3.50 -6.48 -28.24
CA ASP A 713 2.81 -6.48 -26.98
C ASP A 713 3.55 -5.65 -25.93
N THR A 714 2.85 -5.33 -24.85
CA THR A 714 3.41 -4.59 -23.73
C THR A 714 2.97 -5.22 -22.41
N LEU A 715 3.97 -5.61 -21.60
CA LEU A 715 3.78 -5.98 -20.20
C LEU A 715 4.29 -4.84 -19.32
N THR A 716 3.47 -4.36 -18.40
CA THR A 716 3.87 -3.40 -17.37
C THR A 716 3.68 -4.02 -15.98
N ILE A 717 4.75 -4.10 -15.19
CA ILE A 717 4.69 -4.49 -13.76
C ILE A 717 4.97 -3.26 -12.91
N ALA A 718 3.96 -2.79 -12.18
CA ALA A 718 4.02 -1.51 -11.48
C ALA A 718 4.81 -1.58 -10.17
N LYS A 719 4.74 -2.72 -9.46
CA LYS A 719 5.50 -2.99 -8.24
C LYS A 719 6.44 -4.18 -8.46
N ASN A 720 7.73 -3.88 -8.55
CA ASN A 720 8.76 -4.90 -8.74
C ASN A 720 8.99 -5.72 -7.46
N TYR A 721 8.88 -7.05 -7.56
CA TYR A 721 9.24 -8.02 -6.52
C TYR A 721 9.89 -9.26 -7.15
N ALA A 722 10.39 -10.17 -6.32
CA ALA A 722 10.94 -11.43 -6.83
C ALA A 722 9.85 -12.28 -7.51
N TYR A 723 10.17 -12.77 -8.71
CA TYR A 723 9.28 -13.61 -9.51
C TYR A 723 10.08 -14.78 -10.10
N ASP A 724 9.65 -16.00 -9.82
CA ASP A 724 10.39 -17.21 -10.24
C ASP A 724 9.95 -17.76 -11.61
N GLY A 725 8.76 -17.33 -12.08
CA GLY A 725 8.18 -17.70 -13.37
C GLY A 725 8.93 -17.11 -14.56
N VAL A 726 8.66 -17.67 -15.73
CA VAL A 726 9.14 -17.14 -17.01
C VAL A 726 8.12 -16.14 -17.56
N ILE A 727 8.62 -15.02 -18.08
CA ILE A 727 7.85 -14.06 -18.87
C ILE A 727 8.26 -14.27 -20.32
N ASP A 728 7.33 -14.63 -21.20
CA ASP A 728 7.57 -14.82 -22.63
C ASP A 728 6.63 -13.91 -23.42
N LEU A 729 7.18 -12.99 -24.21
CA LEU A 729 6.39 -12.08 -25.05
C LEU A 729 6.15 -12.62 -26.48
N ASP A 730 6.57 -13.87 -26.73
CA ASP A 730 6.32 -14.64 -27.96
C ASP A 730 6.86 -13.99 -29.26
N ASN A 731 6.12 -13.95 -30.36
CA ASN A 731 6.68 -13.66 -31.71
C ASN A 731 6.56 -12.20 -32.17
N GLY A 732 6.32 -11.24 -31.28
CA GLY A 732 6.28 -9.83 -31.65
C GLY A 732 7.63 -9.31 -32.17
N THR A 733 7.61 -8.11 -32.75
CA THR A 733 8.83 -7.50 -33.33
C THR A 733 9.27 -6.24 -32.59
N ASN A 734 8.50 -5.82 -31.60
CA ASN A 734 8.76 -4.66 -30.76
C ASN A 734 8.05 -4.82 -29.40
N ASP A 735 8.27 -5.98 -28.77
CA ASP A 735 7.72 -6.32 -27.48
C ASP A 735 8.40 -5.55 -26.36
N ILE A 736 7.59 -5.04 -25.42
CA ILE A 736 8.04 -4.14 -24.36
C ILE A 736 7.71 -4.71 -22.98
N LEU A 737 8.72 -4.86 -22.13
CA LEU A 737 8.59 -5.07 -20.70
C LEU A 737 8.91 -3.77 -19.95
N ASN A 738 7.94 -3.20 -19.25
CA ASN A 738 8.15 -2.07 -18.35
C ASN A 738 8.10 -2.55 -16.89
N LEU A 739 9.14 -2.23 -16.12
CA LEU A 739 9.21 -2.46 -14.69
C LEU A 739 9.41 -1.14 -13.96
N SER A 740 8.70 -0.96 -12.85
CA SER A 740 8.90 0.17 -11.94
C SER A 740 9.02 -0.26 -10.49
N HIS A 741 9.75 0.52 -9.72
CA HIS A 741 9.66 0.54 -8.26
C HIS A 741 9.43 1.97 -7.77
N SER A 742 9.14 2.10 -6.47
CA SER A 742 8.94 3.42 -5.87
C SER A 742 10.22 4.28 -5.98
N ASP A 743 10.06 5.57 -6.30
CA ASP A 743 11.16 6.52 -6.48
C ASP A 743 12.13 6.45 -5.30
N GLU A 744 13.41 6.19 -5.57
CA GLU A 744 14.41 6.04 -4.52
C GLU A 744 14.52 7.30 -3.66
N GLY A 745 14.38 7.13 -2.34
CA GLY A 745 14.78 8.15 -1.38
C GLY A 745 16.28 8.47 -1.49
N THR A 746 16.80 9.34 -0.64
CA THR A 746 18.17 9.89 -0.81
C THR A 746 19.34 8.88 -0.64
N THR A 747 19.13 7.57 -0.45
CA THR A 747 20.18 6.53 -0.29
C THR A 747 19.76 5.34 -1.12
N HIS A 748 20.52 5.12 -2.17
CA HIS A 748 20.46 3.92 -2.96
C HIS A 748 21.27 2.81 -2.25
N VAL A 749 20.60 1.70 -1.94
CA VAL A 749 21.18 0.44 -1.47
C VAL A 749 20.40 -0.67 -2.14
N LYS A 750 21.08 -1.74 -2.55
CA LYS A 750 20.46 -2.94 -3.13
C LYS A 750 19.38 -3.51 -2.20
N ASN A 751 18.19 -3.71 -2.74
CA ASN A 751 17.06 -4.41 -2.14
C ASN A 751 16.30 -5.19 -3.22
N GLU A 752 15.21 -5.87 -2.86
CA GLU A 752 14.44 -6.66 -3.81
C GLU A 752 13.71 -5.79 -4.86
N GLU A 753 13.13 -4.66 -4.46
CA GLU A 753 12.35 -3.78 -5.34
C GLU A 753 13.22 -3.09 -6.41
N ASN A 754 14.49 -2.79 -6.14
CA ASN A 754 15.42 -2.19 -7.10
C ASN A 754 16.39 -3.19 -7.74
N THR A 755 16.08 -4.49 -7.69
CA THR A 755 16.86 -5.54 -8.35
C THR A 755 16.03 -6.20 -9.45
N PHE A 756 16.56 -6.21 -10.67
CA PHE A 756 16.03 -7.01 -11.77
C PHE A 756 16.47 -8.47 -11.63
N ASN A 757 15.51 -9.38 -11.56
CA ASN A 757 15.71 -10.80 -11.27
C ASN A 757 14.74 -11.72 -12.05
N TYR A 758 14.40 -11.34 -13.29
CA TYR A 758 13.40 -12.04 -14.11
C TYR A 758 14.02 -12.91 -15.20
N LYS A 759 13.29 -13.96 -15.57
CA LYS A 759 13.52 -14.72 -16.81
C LYS A 759 12.57 -14.17 -17.87
N VAL A 760 13.10 -13.48 -18.86
CA VAL A 760 12.35 -12.79 -19.91
C VAL A 760 12.77 -13.33 -21.27
N HIS A 761 11.81 -13.87 -22.00
CA HIS A 761 12.02 -14.45 -23.32
C HIS A 761 11.29 -13.64 -24.39
N ASN A 762 11.92 -13.61 -25.58
CA ASN A 762 11.43 -12.96 -26.79
C ASN A 762 10.96 -11.51 -26.57
N VAL A 763 11.87 -10.64 -26.09
CA VAL A 763 11.58 -9.22 -25.83
C VAL A 763 12.51 -8.32 -26.63
N GLU A 764 12.04 -7.17 -27.13
CA GLU A 764 12.91 -6.19 -27.79
C GLU A 764 13.32 -5.03 -26.88
N GLU A 765 12.47 -4.65 -25.93
CA GLU A 765 12.70 -3.52 -25.03
C GLU A 765 12.37 -3.86 -23.58
N ILE A 766 13.34 -3.72 -22.69
CA ILE A 766 13.15 -3.82 -21.24
C ILE A 766 13.43 -2.45 -20.63
N ASN A 767 12.43 -1.84 -20.03
CA ASN A 767 12.49 -0.51 -19.44
C ASN A 767 12.39 -0.58 -17.92
N LEU A 768 13.46 -0.21 -17.24
CA LEU A 768 13.58 -0.16 -15.79
C LEU A 768 13.46 1.30 -15.31
N THR A 769 12.38 1.61 -14.60
CA THR A 769 12.04 2.97 -14.16
C THR A 769 11.91 3.07 -12.63
N GLY A 770 11.96 4.27 -12.06
CA GLY A 770 11.83 4.49 -10.60
C GLY A 770 13.15 4.75 -9.85
N GLY A 771 14.27 4.93 -10.56
CA GLY A 771 15.55 5.30 -9.95
C GLY A 771 16.71 4.44 -10.45
N HIS A 772 17.60 4.06 -9.53
CA HIS A 772 18.77 3.24 -9.83
C HIS A 772 18.48 1.74 -9.64
N TRP A 773 19.17 0.90 -10.40
CA TRP A 773 18.87 -0.53 -10.48
C TRP A 773 20.09 -1.41 -10.28
N HIS A 774 19.85 -2.60 -9.73
CA HIS A 774 20.77 -3.73 -9.67
C HIS A 774 20.27 -4.88 -10.54
N ILE A 775 21.15 -5.82 -10.89
CA ILE A 775 20.80 -7.06 -11.61
C ILE A 775 21.31 -8.26 -10.82
N ASP A 776 20.44 -9.26 -10.63
CA ASP A 776 20.82 -10.58 -10.11
C ASP A 776 20.99 -11.56 -11.27
N ASN A 777 22.22 -11.73 -11.74
CA ASN A 777 22.54 -12.65 -12.83
C ASN A 777 22.32 -14.13 -12.50
N THR A 778 22.11 -14.50 -11.23
CA THR A 778 21.84 -15.90 -10.86
C THR A 778 20.39 -16.30 -11.14
N LYS A 779 19.49 -15.32 -11.23
CA LYS A 779 18.06 -15.50 -11.52
C LYS A 779 17.65 -14.95 -12.88
N THR A 780 18.44 -14.03 -13.43
CA THR A 780 18.13 -13.35 -14.69
C THR A 780 18.43 -14.24 -15.90
N GLU A 781 17.46 -14.32 -16.81
CA GLU A 781 17.63 -14.91 -18.14
C GLU A 781 16.97 -13.97 -19.15
N ILE A 782 17.67 -13.64 -20.25
CA ILE A 782 17.12 -12.77 -21.31
C ILE A 782 17.37 -13.46 -22.65
N THR A 783 16.32 -13.64 -23.43
CA THR A 783 16.40 -14.15 -24.81
C THR A 783 15.65 -13.23 -25.78
N GLY A 784 16.08 -13.21 -27.04
CA GLY A 784 15.54 -12.36 -28.09
C GLY A 784 16.56 -12.14 -29.20
N ASP A 785 16.14 -11.61 -30.36
CA ASP A 785 17.08 -11.31 -31.45
C ASP A 785 17.85 -10.01 -31.17
N LYS A 786 17.10 -8.91 -30.94
CA LYS A 786 17.66 -7.60 -30.61
C LYS A 786 16.99 -7.02 -29.38
N VAL A 787 17.72 -6.98 -28.26
CA VAL A 787 17.18 -6.52 -26.97
C VAL A 787 17.87 -5.24 -26.51
N ASN A 788 17.08 -4.24 -26.13
CA ASN A 788 17.55 -3.03 -25.46
C ASN A 788 17.10 -3.04 -24.00
N LEU A 789 18.06 -3.05 -23.07
CA LEU A 789 17.82 -2.86 -21.66
C LEU A 789 18.08 -1.40 -21.31
N ASN A 790 17.01 -0.66 -20.99
CA ASN A 790 17.04 0.75 -20.70
C ASN A 790 16.75 1.00 -19.21
N ILE A 791 17.63 1.75 -18.55
CA ILE A 791 17.49 2.11 -17.14
C ILE A 791 17.31 3.63 -17.05
N SER A 792 16.30 4.10 -16.32
CA SER A 792 16.06 5.55 -16.17
C SER A 792 17.15 6.25 -15.35
N GLY A 793 17.66 5.60 -14.29
CA GLY A 793 18.73 6.10 -13.42
C GLY A 793 20.10 5.46 -13.67
N GLU A 794 20.86 5.17 -12.61
CA GLU A 794 22.13 4.46 -12.69
C GLU A 794 21.90 2.93 -12.69
N LEU A 795 22.68 2.18 -13.47
CA LEU A 795 22.80 0.73 -13.33
C LEU A 795 24.03 0.40 -12.48
N HIS A 796 23.85 -0.29 -11.36
CA HIS A 796 24.92 -0.67 -10.44
C HIS A 796 25.40 -2.10 -10.72
N VAL A 797 26.57 -2.20 -11.35
CA VAL A 797 27.19 -3.47 -11.74
C VAL A 797 28.20 -3.90 -10.70
N GLU A 798 27.92 -4.97 -9.95
CA GLU A 798 28.81 -5.47 -8.92
C GLU A 798 30.01 -6.20 -9.52
N VAL A 799 31.20 -5.89 -9.03
CA VAL A 799 32.45 -6.50 -9.45
C VAL A 799 32.96 -7.42 -8.34
N ASN A 800 33.17 -8.70 -8.64
CA ASN A 800 33.62 -9.74 -7.71
C ASN A 800 34.96 -10.34 -8.16
N SER A 801 35.79 -10.81 -7.22
CA SER A 801 37.13 -11.32 -7.53
C SER A 801 37.17 -12.83 -7.66
N LEU A 802 37.72 -13.35 -8.77
CA LEU A 802 37.84 -14.80 -9.02
C LEU A 802 39.07 -15.46 -8.36
N GLY A 803 39.90 -14.65 -7.71
CA GLY A 803 41.17 -15.05 -7.08
C GLY A 803 42.39 -14.45 -7.78
N ALA A 804 43.56 -14.58 -7.15
CA ALA A 804 44.78 -13.92 -7.63
C ALA A 804 45.19 -14.44 -9.02
N GLY A 805 45.38 -13.54 -9.98
CA GLY A 805 45.74 -13.88 -11.36
C GLY A 805 44.59 -14.41 -12.21
N LYS A 806 43.34 -14.33 -11.72
CA LYS A 806 42.15 -14.87 -12.40
C LYS A 806 41.15 -13.80 -12.86
N GLY A 807 41.42 -12.52 -12.58
CA GLY A 807 40.54 -11.42 -12.96
C GLY A 807 39.31 -11.26 -12.06
N VAL A 808 38.25 -10.69 -12.63
CA VAL A 808 36.97 -10.38 -11.98
C VAL A 808 35.81 -10.97 -12.75
N GLU A 809 34.68 -11.14 -12.07
CA GLU A 809 33.36 -11.39 -12.66
C GLU A 809 32.43 -10.24 -12.29
N THR A 810 31.40 -10.01 -13.09
CA THR A 810 30.40 -8.97 -12.84
C THR A 810 28.99 -9.51 -12.66
N SER A 811 28.11 -8.73 -12.02
CA SER A 811 26.67 -9.04 -11.97
C SER A 811 25.95 -8.92 -13.32
N MET A 812 26.68 -8.62 -14.39
CA MET A 812 26.19 -8.66 -15.77
C MET A 812 26.72 -9.87 -16.56
N ASP A 813 27.65 -10.65 -16.00
CA ASP A 813 28.21 -11.80 -16.70
C ASP A 813 27.11 -12.85 -16.94
N GLY A 814 26.97 -13.29 -18.18
CA GLY A 814 25.94 -14.23 -18.61
C GLY A 814 24.56 -13.60 -18.89
N VAL A 815 24.35 -12.32 -18.57
CA VAL A 815 23.09 -11.61 -18.82
C VAL A 815 23.00 -11.30 -20.32
N GLY A 816 21.94 -11.80 -20.97
CA GLY A 816 21.75 -11.63 -22.42
C GLY A 816 22.71 -12.46 -23.28
N LYS A 817 23.39 -13.48 -22.72
CA LYS A 817 24.30 -14.36 -23.47
C LYS A 817 23.63 -15.08 -24.65
N ASP A 818 22.31 -15.25 -24.58
CA ASP A 818 21.47 -15.91 -25.57
C ASP A 818 20.75 -14.90 -26.49
N VAL A 819 21.18 -13.62 -26.48
CA VAL A 819 20.70 -12.54 -27.34
C VAL A 819 21.74 -12.23 -28.43
N ASN A 820 21.29 -12.07 -29.68
CA ASN A 820 22.22 -11.78 -30.78
C ASN A 820 22.74 -10.34 -30.79
N ASP A 821 21.87 -9.37 -30.48
CA ASP A 821 22.20 -7.94 -30.40
C ASP A 821 21.66 -7.33 -29.10
N PHE A 822 22.48 -7.38 -28.04
CA PHE A 822 22.12 -6.88 -26.72
C PHE A 822 22.76 -5.51 -26.43
N THR A 823 21.94 -4.50 -26.17
CA THR A 823 22.37 -3.14 -25.82
C THR A 823 21.87 -2.74 -24.44
N VAL A 824 22.75 -2.17 -23.61
CA VAL A 824 22.41 -1.65 -22.28
C VAL A 824 22.63 -0.15 -22.23
N SER A 825 21.59 0.58 -21.84
CA SER A 825 21.57 2.04 -21.74
C SER A 825 21.12 2.46 -20.34
N ALA A 826 21.80 3.43 -19.73
CA ALA A 826 21.42 3.94 -18.41
C ALA A 826 21.42 5.47 -18.43
N GLY A 827 20.29 6.10 -18.08
CA GLY A 827 20.07 7.54 -18.16
C GLY A 827 21.04 8.36 -17.30
N GLU A 828 21.46 7.81 -16.15
CA GLU A 828 22.49 8.41 -15.30
C GLU A 828 23.82 7.64 -15.37
N GLY A 829 23.96 6.63 -16.24
CA GLY A 829 25.19 5.89 -16.47
C GLY A 829 25.28 4.53 -15.75
N ILE A 830 26.27 3.74 -16.16
CA ILE A 830 26.57 2.43 -15.58
C ILE A 830 27.70 2.59 -14.57
N LYS A 831 27.42 2.27 -13.31
CA LYS A 831 28.34 2.41 -12.19
C LYS A 831 28.85 1.04 -11.75
N PHE A 832 30.15 0.82 -11.91
CA PHE A 832 30.80 -0.38 -11.39
C PHE A 832 31.03 -0.23 -9.88
N VAL A 833 30.43 -1.14 -9.11
CA VAL A 833 30.45 -1.14 -7.64
C VAL A 833 31.18 -2.35 -7.09
N VAL A 834 31.64 -2.27 -5.85
CA VAL A 834 32.34 -3.35 -5.15
C VAL A 834 31.32 -4.41 -4.75
N GLY A 835 31.43 -5.62 -5.30
CA GLY A 835 30.58 -6.76 -4.95
C GLY A 835 31.04 -7.48 -3.67
N ASP A 836 30.21 -8.41 -3.20
CA ASP A 836 30.38 -9.11 -1.92
C ASP A 836 31.67 -9.94 -1.84
N ASN A 837 32.13 -10.48 -2.98
CA ASN A 837 33.34 -11.29 -3.06
C ASN A 837 34.55 -10.50 -3.58
N PHE A 838 34.45 -9.16 -3.66
CA PHE A 838 35.55 -8.34 -4.15
C PHE A 838 36.72 -8.30 -3.16
N ASN A 839 37.91 -8.58 -3.68
CA ASN A 839 39.18 -8.41 -3.01
C ASN A 839 40.13 -7.68 -3.96
N ALA A 840 40.78 -6.60 -3.51
CA ALA A 840 41.78 -5.90 -4.32
C ALA A 840 43.08 -6.73 -4.43
N LEU A 841 43.05 -7.78 -5.26
CA LEU A 841 44.14 -8.70 -5.49
C LEU A 841 45.13 -8.19 -6.54
N GLU A 842 44.65 -7.32 -7.44
CA GLU A 842 45.40 -6.71 -8.53
C GLU A 842 45.14 -5.20 -8.59
N PRO A 843 46.10 -4.39 -9.11
CA PRO A 843 45.97 -2.94 -9.17
C PRO A 843 44.95 -2.47 -10.22
N SER A 844 44.68 -3.29 -11.24
CA SER A 844 43.74 -2.99 -12.31
C SER A 844 43.15 -4.24 -12.91
N TYR A 845 41.90 -4.16 -13.35
CA TYR A 845 41.15 -5.20 -14.03
C TYR A 845 40.69 -4.67 -15.39
N SER A 846 40.77 -5.51 -16.42
CA SER A 846 40.34 -5.20 -17.77
C SER A 846 39.54 -6.38 -18.31
N PHE A 847 38.34 -6.10 -18.81
CA PHE A 847 37.44 -7.13 -19.34
C PHE A 847 36.54 -6.56 -20.44
N GLU A 848 36.03 -7.47 -21.27
CA GLU A 848 35.01 -7.19 -22.28
C GLU A 848 33.63 -7.38 -21.66
N THR A 849 32.69 -6.50 -22.00
CA THR A 849 31.28 -6.77 -21.73
C THR A 849 30.74 -7.78 -22.73
N GLU A 850 29.68 -8.51 -22.33
CA GLU A 850 28.91 -9.36 -23.24
C GLU A 850 27.82 -8.57 -24.00
N TYR A 851 27.71 -7.27 -23.71
CA TYR A 851 26.69 -6.35 -24.24
C TYR A 851 27.31 -5.09 -24.86
N LYS A 852 26.55 -4.41 -25.73
CA LYS A 852 26.89 -3.08 -26.27
C LYS A 852 26.47 -1.98 -25.31
N LEU A 853 27.22 -0.90 -25.30
CA LEU A 853 26.88 0.31 -24.53
C LEU A 853 26.00 1.22 -25.37
N GLY A 854 24.85 1.65 -24.83
CA GLY A 854 23.98 2.62 -25.48
C GLY A 854 24.66 3.97 -25.70
N ALA A 855 24.23 4.70 -26.73
CA ALA A 855 24.74 6.04 -27.02
C ALA A 855 24.60 6.96 -25.78
N ASP A 856 25.63 7.77 -25.52
CA ASP A 856 25.70 8.71 -24.38
C ASP A 856 25.68 8.08 -22.97
N THR A 857 25.81 6.75 -22.83
CA THR A 857 25.89 6.08 -21.52
C THR A 857 27.24 6.38 -20.84
N GLU A 858 27.22 7.09 -19.72
CA GLU A 858 28.41 7.37 -18.91
C GLU A 858 28.86 6.11 -18.14
N ILE A 859 30.17 5.85 -18.09
CA ILE A 859 30.74 4.80 -17.26
C ILE A 859 31.35 5.39 -15.99
N LYS A 860 30.85 4.93 -14.85
CA LYS A 860 31.22 5.39 -13.51
C LYS A 860 31.80 4.26 -12.69
N GLY A 861 32.50 4.62 -11.62
CA GLY A 861 33.03 3.69 -10.63
C GLY A 861 32.64 4.08 -9.23
N ALA A 862 32.64 3.11 -8.31
CA ALA A 862 32.68 3.37 -6.89
C ALA A 862 33.83 4.32 -6.51
N VAL A 863 33.79 4.91 -5.32
CA VAL A 863 34.77 5.94 -4.90
C VAL A 863 36.22 5.51 -5.11
N ILE A 864 36.52 4.23 -4.85
CA ILE A 864 37.85 3.64 -4.96
C ILE A 864 38.23 3.22 -6.38
N PHE A 865 37.29 3.23 -7.32
CA PHE A 865 37.52 2.84 -8.70
C PHE A 865 37.75 4.06 -9.59
N ASP A 866 38.78 3.97 -10.41
CA ASP A 866 39.02 4.81 -11.57
C ASP A 866 38.62 3.98 -12.79
N THR A 867 37.46 4.30 -13.35
CA THR A 867 36.83 3.54 -14.43
C THR A 867 36.97 4.27 -15.74
N SER A 868 37.31 3.52 -16.79
CA SER A 868 37.25 4.01 -18.16
C SER A 868 36.71 2.93 -19.07
N ALA A 869 36.00 3.36 -20.10
CA ALA A 869 35.54 2.49 -21.16
C ALA A 869 36.06 2.98 -22.51
N SER A 870 36.33 2.04 -23.40
CA SER A 870 36.60 2.33 -24.80
C SER A 870 35.80 1.38 -25.67
N THR A 871 35.22 1.91 -26.75
CA THR A 871 34.60 1.12 -27.81
C THR A 871 35.55 1.09 -29.01
N VAL A 872 35.80 -0.07 -29.61
CA VAL A 872 36.65 -0.19 -30.80
C VAL A 872 35.93 0.37 -32.03
N THR A 873 34.59 0.30 -32.05
CA THR A 873 33.65 0.91 -33.02
C THR A 873 32.28 1.16 -32.35
N GLU A 874 31.38 1.95 -32.96
CA GLU A 874 30.01 2.21 -32.45
C GLU A 874 29.18 0.92 -32.26
N ASP A 875 29.54 -0.17 -32.95
CA ASP A 875 28.85 -1.48 -32.89
C ASP A 875 29.60 -2.57 -32.08
N SER A 876 30.67 -2.23 -31.35
CA SER A 876 31.46 -3.23 -30.59
C SER A 876 31.05 -3.32 -29.11
N VAL A 877 31.29 -4.47 -28.49
CA VAL A 877 31.21 -4.61 -27.02
C VAL A 877 32.10 -3.58 -26.30
N GLY A 878 31.74 -3.27 -25.07
CA GLY A 878 32.46 -2.31 -24.23
C GLY A 878 33.73 -2.93 -23.64
N HIS A 879 34.87 -2.27 -23.85
CA HIS A 879 36.11 -2.62 -23.14
C HIS A 879 36.19 -1.82 -21.85
N ILE A 880 36.04 -2.47 -20.69
CA ILE A 880 36.02 -1.82 -19.38
C ILE A 880 37.37 -1.97 -18.71
N ASN A 881 37.91 -0.86 -18.21
CA ASN A 881 39.11 -0.85 -17.37
C ASN A 881 38.78 -0.25 -16.01
N ILE A 882 39.03 -1.03 -14.96
CA ILE A 882 38.83 -0.63 -13.57
C ILE A 882 40.17 -0.64 -12.86
N ARG A 883 40.63 0.52 -12.40
CA ARG A 883 41.83 0.63 -11.56
C ARG A 883 41.43 0.96 -10.13
N VAL A 884 42.04 0.28 -9.16
CA VAL A 884 41.88 0.66 -7.76
C VAL A 884 42.78 1.87 -7.50
N LYS A 885 42.18 2.98 -7.07
CA LYS A 885 42.90 4.22 -6.75
C LYS A 885 43.85 4.00 -5.58
N GLU A 886 45.01 4.63 -5.65
CA GLU A 886 45.93 4.70 -4.52
C GLU A 886 45.44 5.74 -3.49
N ALA A 887 45.87 5.60 -2.23
CA ALA A 887 45.45 6.51 -1.16
C ALA A 887 45.73 7.99 -1.49
N ASP A 888 46.87 8.28 -2.13
CA ASP A 888 47.26 9.64 -2.54
C ASP A 888 46.26 10.28 -3.52
N GLU A 889 45.66 9.48 -4.41
CA GLU A 889 44.72 9.95 -5.43
C GLU A 889 43.37 10.36 -4.83
N LEU A 890 43.07 9.86 -3.63
CA LEU A 890 41.92 10.25 -2.82
C LEU A 890 42.29 11.28 -1.74
N GLY A 891 43.52 11.83 -1.74
CA GLY A 891 43.97 12.76 -0.70
C GLY A 891 44.11 12.11 0.70
N LEU A 892 44.35 10.79 0.72
CA LEU A 892 44.49 9.94 1.92
C LEU A 892 45.92 9.43 2.12
N GLY A 893 46.92 10.04 1.49
CA GLY A 893 48.33 9.61 1.57
C GLY A 893 48.87 9.41 2.99
N ASP A 894 48.60 10.36 3.87
CA ASP A 894 48.99 10.29 5.29
C ASP A 894 48.27 9.15 6.06
N TYR A 895 47.21 8.59 5.48
CA TYR A 895 46.34 7.54 6.05
C TYR A 895 46.42 6.23 5.26
N ALA A 896 47.44 6.04 4.41
CA ALA A 896 47.57 4.88 3.51
C ALA A 896 47.44 3.53 4.23
N ALA A 897 47.97 3.39 5.45
CA ALA A 897 47.86 2.14 6.22
C ALA A 897 46.42 1.76 6.60
N ILE A 898 45.58 2.76 6.87
CA ILE A 898 44.15 2.56 7.22
C ILE A 898 43.35 2.31 5.94
N TYR A 899 43.62 3.09 4.89
CA TYR A 899 43.07 2.86 3.56
C TYR A 899 43.33 1.42 3.07
N ASP A 900 44.58 0.97 3.07
CA ASP A 900 44.97 -0.39 2.70
C ASP A 900 44.27 -1.46 3.53
N THR A 901 44.00 -1.16 4.80
CA THR A 901 43.27 -2.08 5.69
C THR A 901 41.79 -2.14 5.31
N VAL A 902 41.16 -1.02 4.99
CA VAL A 902 39.77 -0.98 4.52
C VAL A 902 39.64 -1.75 3.21
N ILE A 903 40.51 -1.48 2.24
CA ILE A 903 40.53 -2.17 0.93
C ILE A 903 40.71 -3.68 1.07
N LYS A 904 41.48 -4.16 2.05
CA LYS A 904 41.69 -5.60 2.31
C LYS A 904 40.52 -6.32 2.97
N ASN A 905 39.58 -5.59 3.58
CA ASN A 905 38.45 -6.18 4.32
C ASN A 905 37.10 -5.89 3.64
N LEU A 906 37.08 -5.50 2.37
CA LEU A 906 35.84 -5.18 1.65
C LEU A 906 34.90 -6.39 1.54
N SER A 907 35.42 -7.57 1.22
CA SER A 907 34.63 -8.80 1.13
C SER A 907 34.05 -9.29 2.46
N GLU A 908 34.59 -8.82 3.59
CA GLU A 908 34.14 -9.22 4.93
C GLU A 908 33.21 -8.19 5.58
N ASN A 909 32.87 -7.08 4.91
CA ASN A 909 32.13 -5.96 5.52
C ASN A 909 31.25 -5.15 4.55
N ASP A 910 29.94 -5.42 4.60
CA ASP A 910 28.92 -4.80 3.78
C ASP A 910 28.83 -3.28 3.99
N ALA A 911 29.04 -2.80 5.22
CA ALA A 911 29.00 -1.37 5.52
C ALA A 911 30.16 -0.60 4.86
N LEU A 912 31.35 -1.21 4.80
CA LEU A 912 32.50 -0.63 4.07
C LEU A 912 32.25 -0.62 2.57
N ARG A 913 31.66 -1.70 2.02
CA ARG A 913 31.26 -1.74 0.60
C ARG A 913 30.22 -0.68 0.28
N ASN A 914 29.16 -0.59 1.08
CA ASN A 914 28.11 0.41 0.90
C ASN A 914 28.64 1.84 1.00
N ALA A 915 29.56 2.11 1.93
CA ALA A 915 30.21 3.42 2.03
C ALA A 915 30.99 3.77 0.75
N ILE A 916 31.65 2.79 0.13
CA ILE A 916 32.45 3.00 -1.09
C ILE A 916 31.57 3.07 -2.35
N ASN A 917 30.50 2.30 -2.39
CA ASN A 917 29.61 2.16 -3.54
C ASN A 917 28.64 3.35 -3.65
N TYR A 918 28.13 3.85 -2.52
CA TYR A 918 26.97 4.73 -2.49
C TYR A 918 27.21 6.10 -1.85
N GLN A 919 28.36 6.35 -1.21
CA GLN A 919 28.68 7.68 -0.66
C GLN A 919 29.51 8.53 -1.63
N ASP A 920 29.52 9.84 -1.38
CA ASP A 920 30.43 10.74 -2.09
C ASP A 920 31.88 10.56 -1.63
N GLY A 921 32.83 10.95 -2.49
CA GLY A 921 34.26 10.78 -2.21
C GLY A 921 34.77 11.56 -0.99
N GLY A 922 34.12 12.67 -0.62
CA GLY A 922 34.47 13.45 0.58
C GLY A 922 34.07 12.73 1.87
N GLN A 923 32.87 12.14 1.90
CA GLN A 923 32.38 11.35 3.03
C GLN A 923 33.26 10.12 3.30
N PHE A 924 33.67 9.40 2.25
CA PHE A 924 34.59 8.28 2.39
C PHE A 924 35.96 8.72 2.94
N GLN A 925 36.48 9.87 2.47
CA GLN A 925 37.73 10.43 2.99
C GLN A 925 37.62 10.77 4.48
N ASP A 926 36.51 11.36 4.91
CA ASP A 926 36.28 11.72 6.31
C ASP A 926 36.14 10.48 7.19
N MET A 927 35.52 9.40 6.70
CA MET A 927 35.47 8.11 7.40
C MET A 927 36.87 7.56 7.70
N ILE A 928 37.78 7.59 6.72
CA ILE A 928 39.16 7.11 6.89
C ILE A 928 39.93 8.00 7.89
N LYS A 929 39.83 9.33 7.75
CA LYS A 929 40.50 10.29 8.65
C LYS A 929 40.00 10.19 10.09
N ASN A 930 38.68 10.02 10.29
CA ASN A 930 38.09 9.86 11.62
C ASN A 930 38.47 8.53 12.28
N THR A 931 38.65 7.47 11.49
CA THR A 931 39.12 6.16 12.00
C THR A 931 40.54 6.28 12.58
N ASP A 932 41.43 7.05 11.96
CA ASP A 932 42.76 7.35 12.52
C ASP A 932 42.67 8.11 13.84
N PHE A 933 41.81 9.13 13.89
CA PHE A 933 41.59 9.95 15.09
C PHE A 933 41.08 9.10 16.26
N GLN A 934 40.10 8.22 16.03
CA GLN A 934 39.59 7.31 17.06
C GLN A 934 40.60 6.24 17.44
N THR A 935 41.33 5.66 16.49
CA THR A 935 42.38 4.66 16.76
C THR A 935 43.51 5.28 17.60
N SER A 936 43.94 6.49 17.25
CA SER A 936 44.92 7.28 18.01
C SER A 936 44.41 7.64 19.40
N ALA A 937 43.12 7.98 19.54
CA ALA A 937 42.49 8.20 20.84
C ALA A 937 42.46 6.92 21.69
N PHE A 938 42.07 5.76 21.14
CA PHE A 938 42.09 4.44 21.78
C PHE A 938 43.49 3.98 22.19
N TYR A 939 44.52 4.26 21.38
CA TYR A 939 45.91 4.01 21.78
C TYR A 939 46.33 4.90 22.95
N THR A 940 45.84 6.13 23.00
CA THR A 940 46.19 7.10 24.05
C THR A 940 45.48 6.78 25.36
N THR A 941 44.19 6.43 25.34
CA THR A 941 43.42 5.96 26.52
C THR A 941 43.83 4.54 26.92
N GLY A 942 44.06 3.63 25.97
CA GLY A 942 44.58 2.30 26.24
C GLY A 942 45.98 2.32 26.87
N TYR A 943 46.86 3.21 26.41
CA TYR A 943 48.16 3.45 27.05
C TYR A 943 48.01 4.09 28.43
N ALA A 944 47.11 5.06 28.60
CA ALA A 944 46.83 5.68 29.90
C ALA A 944 46.26 4.67 30.91
N VAL A 945 45.27 3.85 30.53
CA VAL A 945 44.69 2.79 31.37
C VAL A 945 45.71 1.69 31.67
N THR A 946 46.53 1.29 30.69
CA THR A 946 47.57 0.27 30.92
C THR A 946 48.67 0.81 31.83
N LYS A 947 49.03 2.10 31.69
CA LYS A 947 49.98 2.77 32.57
C LYS A 947 49.40 2.92 33.98
N ASP A 948 48.15 3.37 34.13
CA ASP A 948 47.48 3.53 35.43
C ASP A 948 47.29 2.19 36.13
N VAL A 949 46.93 1.11 35.41
CA VAL A 949 46.84 -0.23 35.98
C VAL A 949 48.23 -0.76 36.35
N THR A 950 49.26 -0.49 35.55
CA THR A 950 50.64 -0.91 35.85
C THR A 950 51.22 -0.15 37.04
N ASP A 951 50.95 1.16 37.13
CA ASP A 951 51.36 2.04 38.21
C ASP A 951 50.59 1.68 39.49
N MET A 952 49.30 1.38 39.42
CA MET A 952 48.49 0.92 40.55
C MET A 952 48.95 -0.47 41.03
N TYR A 953 49.33 -1.38 40.12
CA TYR A 953 49.88 -2.69 40.50
C TYR A 953 51.30 -2.58 41.08
N MET A 954 52.14 -1.68 40.54
CA MET A 954 53.48 -1.42 41.08
C MET A 954 53.42 -0.72 42.44
N ASP A 955 52.47 0.20 42.65
CA ASP A 955 52.24 0.85 43.94
C ASP A 955 51.66 -0.15 44.96
N THR A 956 50.81 -1.08 44.52
CA THR A 956 50.34 -2.20 45.35
C THR A 956 51.48 -3.14 45.70
N VAL A 957 52.39 -3.45 44.76
CA VAL A 957 53.56 -4.32 44.99
C VAL A 957 54.64 -3.63 45.84
N GLU A 958 54.85 -2.32 45.70
CA GLU A 958 55.74 -1.54 46.57
C GLU A 958 55.17 -1.38 47.98
N SER A 959 53.86 -1.13 48.10
CA SER A 959 53.14 -1.10 49.37
C SER A 959 53.21 -2.47 50.07
N PHE A 960 53.06 -3.55 49.31
CA PHE A 960 53.21 -4.92 49.79
C PHE A 960 54.66 -5.23 50.19
N GLY A 961 55.65 -4.76 49.43
CA GLY A 961 57.08 -4.89 49.75
C GLY A 961 57.48 -4.12 51.01
N ARG A 962 56.97 -2.89 51.21
CA ARG A 962 57.18 -2.09 52.43
C ARG A 962 56.52 -2.72 53.65
N LYS A 963 55.28 -3.20 53.52
CA LYS A 963 54.56 -3.91 54.60
C LYS A 963 55.15 -5.28 54.90
N ALA A 964 55.72 -5.94 53.88
CA ALA A 964 56.42 -7.20 54.06
C ALA A 964 57.77 -7.08 54.77
N GLY A 965 58.48 -5.97 54.56
CA GLY A 965 59.67 -5.62 55.33
C GLY A 965 59.40 -5.26 56.80
N ALA A 966 58.15 -4.94 57.17
CA ALA A 966 57.73 -4.53 58.50
C ALA A 966 57.08 -5.64 59.35
N GLY A 967 56.88 -6.85 58.80
CA GLY A 967 56.40 -8.02 59.56
C GLY A 967 54.89 -8.06 59.85
N GLU A 968 54.06 -7.24 59.21
CA GLU A 968 52.61 -7.15 59.48
C GLU A 968 51.77 -8.07 58.55
N TRP A 969 52.18 -9.31 58.35
CA TRP A 969 51.53 -10.23 57.39
C TRP A 969 50.25 -10.91 57.87
N LEU A 970 49.90 -10.79 59.15
CA LEU A 970 48.81 -11.60 59.74
C LEU A 970 47.41 -10.96 59.67
N ALA A 971 47.24 -9.80 59.02
CA ALA A 971 45.94 -9.13 58.95
C ALA A 971 45.25 -9.10 57.56
N PHE A 972 45.88 -9.61 56.48
CA PHE A 972 45.29 -9.51 55.12
C PHE A 972 44.85 -10.84 54.49
N GLY A 973 45.10 -11.97 55.14
CA GLY A 973 44.73 -13.31 54.63
C GLY A 973 43.24 -13.67 54.68
N LYS A 974 42.34 -12.70 54.90
CA LYS A 974 40.89 -12.94 55.04
C LYS A 974 40.00 -12.28 53.99
N TYR A 975 40.56 -11.60 53.00
CA TYR A 975 39.77 -10.85 51.99
C TYR A 975 39.86 -11.39 50.54
N LEU A 976 40.50 -12.55 50.31
CA LEU A 976 40.61 -13.17 48.97
C LEU A 976 39.93 -14.54 48.86
N SER A 977 39.06 -14.89 49.81
CA SER A 977 38.27 -16.14 49.77
C SER A 977 36.80 -15.88 50.10
N SER A 978 36.14 -15.05 49.29
CA SER A 978 34.69 -15.13 49.13
C SER A 978 34.36 -14.87 47.66
N ASP A 979 33.83 -15.90 47.01
CA ASP A 979 33.25 -15.84 45.67
C ASP A 979 32.21 -14.72 45.58
N THR A 980 32.39 -13.79 44.63
CA THR A 980 31.34 -13.13 43.84
C THR A 980 31.96 -12.56 42.57
#